data_AF-A0A2I1C3L7-F1
#
_entry.id   AF-A0A2I1C3L7-F1
#
_cell.length_a   1.000
_cell.length_b   1.000
_cell.length_c   1.000
_cell.angle_alpha   90.00
_cell.angle_beta   90.00
_cell.angle_gamma   90.00
#
_symmetry.space_group_name_H-M   'P 1'
#
loop_
_entity.id
_entity.type
_entity.pdbx_description
1 polymer ?
#
loop_
_entity_poly.entity_id
_entity_poly.type
_entity_poly.pdbx_seq_one_letter_code
_entity_poly.pdbx_strand_id
1 'polypeptide(L)'
;MKGSSLFKFSPFAKIHQPLPRTPRESAQLLNALTSSFRRQLDREYPSSSSSSANNDETGDNPLSSVHATDKHLRTILENPLFRVTPSNAASPAHQSGLGPLQEQKLATEPMTVFDELVASGSVNKTALFNCLRAQLVLASAHTGDGVVDAMKKSKAGSKIVSWWYASDSESRKMLFTIRSSTVTLLKFMVAEGLQKTAMAWLAMLLNRDLGGTDGRISEAMAQTVARNFLLDLLKAEIQYGEGLVSAMRYYLEASRLPISTDYELGLVQYKKALLMPAAGFLCRAAMEDEQSQLKQMPLEMYDEYVRIIASWSLKSLLLACVPLFHPTRPDATRFVQFTERISRVRLTTWPKTKKENFVLYAITAIRILVDQQKFAEASYLARFIQENLPEKIGQDSASSTFDQTEAEVNGKSLEDTAREAKGDSRPRERDQALPAESVPDPNQSSSEGTKSAEDSKTVDPSTSPEQALAGAVTEAQPPSTADTAQVGDKQEHNPSSAPVNDDKAVPEEPTEPARKKQKINEGNGVVKNGQPASTAAGDSTSNATRNGEQKSGRSKKVKDAVKRIVHTDVNFSSSTHQLNFTVMSSNKIWLRAETKPAEARSALTPTTCKALMDAGFEVTVERSTQRIFDVVQIGAPLVEEGSWVKDAPKDAYILGLKELPEDDFPLEHVHISFAHCYKQQAGWEKVLSRWPRGGGTLLDLEFLTDDSGRRVAGSALAVKNWAWQLTHPEGEPLPGETPYANQDLLIESVKESLESGKKQSGRPPKVLVIGALGRCGKGAVQLAKDVGIPESDIIQWDMEETKKGGPFREIVEDADIFINCIYLSAKIPPFVDTETLSSPNRRLSVICDVSADTTNPNNPIPVYSITTTFDKPTVTVPLSERAQGPPLSVISIDHLPSLLPRESSEMFSEALLPSLLQLKDRKNARVWKQAEDLFNDKVANLPESIRA
;
A
#
# COMPACT_ATOMS: atom_id res chain seq x y z
N MET A 1 -33.45 55.87 -8.09
CA MET A 1 -34.93 55.73 -8.04
C MET A 1 -35.29 54.52 -7.16
N LYS A 2 -36.57 54.17 -6.97
CA LYS A 2 -37.04 53.15 -5.99
C LYS A 2 -37.37 51.79 -6.65
N GLY A 3 -37.24 50.70 -5.88
CA GLY A 3 -37.84 49.37 -6.13
C GLY A 3 -37.08 48.48 -7.13
N SER A 4 -37.17 47.15 -7.08
CA SER A 4 -37.81 46.22 -6.11
C SER A 4 -37.17 44.82 -6.29
N SER A 5 -36.56 44.20 -5.26
CA SER A 5 -37.20 43.42 -4.19
C SER A 5 -37.79 42.05 -4.61
N LEU A 6 -36.94 41.02 -4.64
CA LEU A 6 -37.28 39.63 -4.30
C LEU A 6 -36.09 39.00 -3.53
N PHE A 7 -36.34 37.89 -2.82
CA PHE A 7 -35.38 37.16 -1.97
C PHE A 7 -34.72 37.97 -0.82
N LYS A 8 -35.46 38.12 0.29
CA LYS A 8 -34.85 38.22 1.62
C LYS A 8 -34.86 36.85 2.29
N PHE A 9 -33.70 36.35 2.68
CA PHE A 9 -33.57 35.41 3.80
C PHE A 9 -32.70 36.06 4.89
N SER A 10 -33.17 36.00 6.14
CA SER A 10 -32.45 36.54 7.29
C SER A 10 -31.35 35.55 7.72
N PRO A 11 -30.18 36.02 8.17
CA PRO A 11 -29.06 35.12 8.48
C PRO A 11 -29.32 34.21 9.69
N PHE A 12 -28.87 32.97 9.60
CA PHE A 12 -28.78 32.03 10.73
C PHE A 12 -27.64 32.44 11.66
N ALA A 13 -27.92 33.37 12.58
CA ALA A 13 -27.10 33.66 13.74
C ALA A 13 -27.89 33.35 15.02
N LYS A 14 -27.22 32.78 16.03
CA LYS A 14 -27.78 32.20 17.28
C LYS A 14 -28.44 30.81 17.10
N ILE A 15 -27.61 29.77 17.09
CA ILE A 15 -27.97 28.47 17.69
C ILE A 15 -26.86 28.12 18.68
N HIS A 16 -27.09 28.41 19.97
CA HIS A 16 -26.31 27.85 21.07
C HIS A 16 -27.26 27.05 21.96
N GLN A 17 -26.89 25.79 22.21
CA GLN A 17 -27.61 24.83 23.07
C GLN A 17 -29.01 24.38 22.56
N PRO A 18 -29.53 23.22 23.03
CA PRO A 18 -30.12 22.25 22.12
C PRO A 18 -31.63 22.32 21.97
N LEU A 19 -32.13 21.74 20.87
CA LEU A 19 -33.53 21.37 20.71
C LEU A 19 -33.76 19.97 21.30
N PRO A 20 -34.47 19.82 22.44
CA PRO A 20 -35.05 18.54 22.85
C PRO A 20 -36.26 18.25 21.95
N ARG A 21 -36.00 17.83 20.70
CA ARG A 21 -37.04 17.46 19.74
C ARG A 21 -37.90 16.35 20.34
N THR A 22 -39.20 16.58 20.44
CA THR A 22 -40.14 15.54 20.87
C THR A 22 -40.03 14.31 19.96
N PRO A 23 -40.43 13.10 20.38
CA PRO A 23 -40.42 11.93 19.51
C PRO A 23 -41.18 12.15 18.19
N ARG A 24 -42.20 13.02 18.19
CA ARG A 24 -42.98 13.40 17.01
C ARG A 24 -42.21 14.33 16.07
N GLU A 25 -41.49 15.31 16.59
CA GLU A 25 -40.63 16.21 15.78
C GLU A 25 -39.36 15.52 15.29
N SER A 26 -38.81 14.59 16.07
CA SER A 26 -37.71 13.71 15.66
C SER A 26 -38.18 12.75 14.57
N ALA A 27 -39.36 12.14 14.68
CA ALA A 27 -39.94 11.34 13.61
C ALA A 27 -40.32 12.18 12.37
N GLN A 28 -40.76 13.43 12.53
CA GLN A 28 -41.01 14.34 11.41
C GLN A 28 -39.72 14.78 10.73
N LEU A 29 -38.65 15.10 11.47
CA LEU A 29 -37.33 15.35 10.88
C LEU A 29 -36.79 14.10 10.20
N LEU A 30 -36.87 12.93 10.84
CA LEU A 30 -36.39 11.68 10.27
C LEU A 30 -37.16 11.33 8.99
N ASN A 31 -38.47 11.53 8.96
CA ASN A 31 -39.28 11.35 7.74
C ASN A 31 -38.99 12.43 6.68
N ALA A 32 -38.73 13.68 7.06
CA ALA A 32 -38.35 14.74 6.12
C ALA A 32 -36.96 14.47 5.50
N LEU A 33 -35.97 14.11 6.32
CA LEU A 33 -34.65 13.67 5.87
C LEU A 33 -34.73 12.39 5.06
N THR A 34 -35.39 11.34 5.53
CA THR A 34 -35.50 10.06 4.81
C THR A 34 -36.29 10.22 3.51
N SER A 35 -37.31 11.07 3.43
CA SER A 35 -38.02 11.33 2.17
C SER A 35 -37.28 12.29 1.23
N SER A 36 -36.52 13.27 1.74
CA SER A 36 -35.63 14.10 0.92
C SER A 36 -34.45 13.29 0.38
N PHE A 37 -33.84 12.45 1.21
CA PHE A 37 -32.70 11.61 0.87
C PHE A 37 -33.11 10.43 -0.01
N ARG A 38 -34.28 9.81 0.21
CA ARG A 38 -34.88 8.90 -0.78
C ARG A 38 -35.18 9.64 -2.09
N ARG A 39 -35.81 10.82 -2.08
CA ARG A 39 -35.99 11.61 -3.33
C ARG A 39 -34.69 12.05 -3.99
N GLN A 40 -33.56 12.10 -3.29
CA GLN A 40 -32.25 12.29 -3.90
C GLN A 40 -31.70 10.97 -4.47
N LEU A 41 -31.82 9.85 -3.75
CA LEU A 41 -31.40 8.53 -4.22
C LEU A 41 -32.27 8.00 -5.37
N ASP A 42 -33.60 8.17 -5.33
CA ASP A 42 -34.54 7.86 -6.43
C ASP A 42 -34.30 8.76 -7.66
N ARG A 43 -33.61 9.89 -7.49
CA ARG A 43 -33.22 10.83 -8.55
C ARG A 43 -31.79 10.58 -9.08
N GLU A 44 -30.90 10.01 -8.27
CA GLU A 44 -29.55 9.59 -8.67
C GLU A 44 -29.49 8.14 -9.18
N TYR A 45 -30.42 7.30 -8.72
CA TYR A 45 -30.57 5.89 -9.07
C TYR A 45 -32.04 5.57 -9.43
N PRO A 46 -32.62 6.21 -10.47
CA PRO A 46 -34.01 5.96 -10.87
C PRO A 46 -34.21 4.50 -11.28
N SER A 47 -35.20 3.84 -10.68
CA SER A 47 -35.54 2.43 -10.95
C SER A 47 -35.87 2.21 -12.42
N SER A 48 -35.17 1.27 -13.08
CA SER A 48 -35.30 0.99 -14.51
C SER A 48 -36.62 0.28 -14.86
N SER A 49 -37.69 1.06 -14.99
CA SER A 49 -38.99 0.76 -15.63
C SER A 49 -39.81 -0.44 -15.12
N SER A 50 -41.08 -0.16 -14.79
CA SER A 50 -42.09 -1.17 -14.52
C SER A 50 -42.65 -1.82 -15.79
N SER A 51 -42.68 -3.15 -15.87
CA SER A 51 -43.73 -3.87 -16.60
C SER A 51 -43.83 -5.35 -16.19
N SER A 52 -45.06 -5.84 -16.02
CA SER A 52 -45.49 -7.25 -15.93
C SER A 52 -44.93 -8.09 -14.76
N ALA A 53 -45.83 -8.38 -13.82
CA ALA A 53 -45.60 -9.26 -12.68
C ALA A 53 -45.32 -10.74 -13.06
N ASN A 54 -44.52 -11.40 -12.22
CA ASN A 54 -44.89 -12.67 -11.58
C ASN A 54 -44.20 -12.75 -10.20
N ASN A 55 -44.75 -13.58 -9.31
CA ASN A 55 -44.24 -13.76 -7.94
C ASN A 55 -43.17 -14.88 -7.86
N ASP A 56 -42.56 -14.99 -6.69
CA ASP A 56 -41.79 -16.14 -6.18
C ASP A 56 -40.48 -16.48 -6.91
N GLU A 57 -39.40 -15.76 -6.56
CA GLU A 57 -38.31 -16.33 -5.75
C GLU A 57 -37.35 -15.23 -5.24
N THR A 58 -36.96 -15.26 -3.96
CA THR A 58 -36.14 -14.20 -3.34
C THR A 58 -34.64 -14.48 -3.43
N GLY A 59 -34.03 -14.12 -4.56
CA GLY A 59 -32.58 -14.05 -4.71
C GLY A 59 -32.01 -12.70 -4.27
N ASP A 60 -31.19 -12.69 -3.21
CA ASP A 60 -30.59 -11.47 -2.66
C ASP A 60 -29.47 -10.94 -3.60
N ASN A 61 -29.66 -9.74 -4.19
CA ASN A 61 -28.70 -9.17 -5.14
C ASN A 61 -27.83 -8.07 -4.48
N PRO A 62 -26.55 -8.35 -4.17
CA PRO A 62 -25.67 -7.43 -3.43
C PRO A 62 -25.24 -6.19 -4.22
N LEU A 63 -25.52 -6.12 -5.53
CA LEU A 63 -25.24 -4.97 -6.40
C LEU A 63 -26.44 -4.02 -6.57
N SER A 64 -27.58 -4.30 -5.93
CA SER A 64 -28.75 -3.42 -6.03
C SER A 64 -28.52 -2.07 -5.34
N SER A 65 -29.08 -1.00 -5.91
CA SER A 65 -29.09 0.34 -5.28
C SER A 65 -29.76 0.32 -3.90
N VAL A 66 -30.73 -0.58 -3.70
CA VAL A 66 -31.37 -0.87 -2.40
C VAL A 66 -30.35 -1.43 -1.40
N HIS A 67 -29.55 -2.41 -1.78
CA HIS A 67 -28.51 -3.00 -0.90
C HIS A 67 -27.39 -1.99 -0.60
N ALA A 68 -26.94 -1.21 -1.59
CA ALA A 68 -25.95 -0.15 -1.38
C ALA A 68 -26.50 0.96 -0.46
N THR A 69 -27.75 1.38 -0.67
CA THR A 69 -28.46 2.35 0.18
C THR A 69 -28.63 1.83 1.60
N ASP A 70 -29.04 0.57 1.78
CA ASP A 70 -29.20 -0.03 3.10
C ASP A 70 -27.85 -0.18 3.81
N LYS A 71 -26.78 -0.54 3.10
CA LYS A 71 -25.41 -0.57 3.65
C LYS A 71 -24.88 0.81 4.05
N HIS A 72 -25.16 1.85 3.27
CA HIS A 72 -24.73 3.22 3.57
C HIS A 72 -25.57 3.85 4.70
N LEU A 73 -26.90 3.66 4.68
CA LEU A 73 -27.78 4.02 5.79
C LEU A 73 -27.43 3.24 7.06
N ARG A 74 -27.13 1.94 6.99
CA ARG A 74 -26.55 1.19 8.13
C ARG A 74 -25.26 1.83 8.60
N THR A 75 -24.35 2.24 7.74
CA THR A 75 -23.10 2.91 8.16
C THR A 75 -23.37 4.22 8.92
N ILE A 76 -24.38 5.00 8.49
CA ILE A 76 -24.81 6.24 9.16
C ILE A 76 -25.60 5.96 10.47
N LEU A 77 -26.40 4.89 10.52
CA LEU A 77 -27.23 4.50 11.67
C LEU A 77 -26.51 3.58 12.66
N GLU A 78 -25.38 2.98 12.28
CA GLU A 78 -24.40 2.30 13.14
C GLU A 78 -23.48 3.31 13.82
N ASN A 79 -23.36 4.54 13.29
CA ASN A 79 -22.66 5.62 13.98
C ASN A 79 -23.42 5.98 15.28
N PRO A 80 -22.78 5.91 16.47
CA PRO A 80 -23.48 6.03 17.73
C PRO A 80 -24.27 7.33 17.91
N LEU A 81 -23.79 8.44 17.33
CA LEU A 81 -24.42 9.77 17.38
C LEU A 81 -25.84 9.81 16.81
N PHE A 82 -26.20 8.85 15.94
CA PHE A 82 -27.53 8.74 15.34
C PHE A 82 -28.32 7.53 15.85
N ARG A 83 -27.66 6.61 16.58
CA ARG A 83 -28.23 5.32 17.00
C ARG A 83 -28.93 5.36 18.37
N VAL A 84 -28.46 6.23 19.27
CA VAL A 84 -28.90 6.25 20.68
C VAL A 84 -29.72 7.50 20.97
N THR A 85 -31.01 7.33 21.25
CA THR A 85 -31.84 8.38 21.84
C THR A 85 -31.26 8.74 23.22
N PRO A 86 -30.88 10.00 23.50
CA PRO A 86 -30.36 10.37 24.82
C PRO A 86 -31.39 10.10 25.91
N SER A 87 -31.03 9.24 26.87
CA SER A 87 -31.83 9.03 28.08
C SER A 87 -31.93 10.33 28.86
N ASN A 88 -33.15 10.88 29.00
CA ASN A 88 -33.42 12.08 29.80
C ASN A 88 -33.28 11.78 31.31
N ALA A 89 -32.03 11.64 31.75
CA ALA A 89 -31.63 11.39 33.13
C ALA A 89 -30.42 12.28 33.49
N ALA A 90 -30.59 13.60 33.34
CA ALA A 90 -29.63 14.59 33.79
C ALA A 90 -29.61 14.67 35.33
N SER A 91 -28.93 13.71 35.96
CA SER A 91 -28.56 13.77 37.38
C SER A 91 -27.22 14.50 37.55
N PRO A 92 -27.03 15.34 38.59
CA PRO A 92 -25.80 16.10 38.76
C PRO A 92 -24.56 15.23 38.99
N ALA A 93 -23.40 15.75 38.59
CA ALA A 93 -22.13 15.09 38.83
C ALA A 93 -21.77 15.06 40.33
N HIS A 94 -21.93 13.90 40.98
CA HIS A 94 -21.17 13.49 42.18
C HIS A 94 -21.43 12.00 42.53
N GLN A 95 -20.92 11.08 41.70
CA GLN A 95 -20.68 9.69 42.13
C GLN A 95 -19.65 9.01 41.21
N SER A 96 -18.63 8.39 41.81
CA SER A 96 -17.52 7.74 41.10
C SER A 96 -17.77 6.24 40.96
N GLY A 97 -18.76 5.88 40.15
CA GLY A 97 -19.13 4.49 39.85
C GLY A 97 -20.11 4.42 38.68
N LEU A 98 -20.15 3.28 38.00
CA LEU A 98 -21.20 2.98 37.04
C LEU A 98 -22.45 2.50 37.82
N GLY A 99 -23.65 2.77 37.31
CA GLY A 99 -24.87 2.23 37.93
C GLY A 99 -24.95 0.70 37.75
N PRO A 100 -25.55 -0.07 38.67
CA PRO A 100 -25.52 -1.54 38.62
C PRO A 100 -26.02 -2.15 37.29
N LEU A 101 -27.05 -1.53 36.68
CA LEU A 101 -27.57 -1.93 35.37
C LEU A 101 -26.56 -1.70 34.23
N GLN A 102 -25.69 -0.69 34.35
CA GLN A 102 -24.67 -0.38 33.35
C GLN A 102 -23.36 -1.17 33.60
N GLU A 103 -23.07 -1.56 34.84
CA GLU A 103 -22.05 -2.58 35.14
C GLU A 103 -22.45 -3.95 34.59
N GLN A 104 -23.73 -4.34 34.73
CA GLN A 104 -24.26 -5.56 34.12
C GLN A 104 -24.18 -5.51 32.58
N LYS A 105 -24.61 -4.40 31.94
CA LYS A 105 -24.43 -4.20 30.49
C LYS A 105 -22.96 -4.24 30.07
N LEU A 106 -22.05 -3.65 30.84
CA LEU A 106 -20.62 -3.63 30.54
C LEU A 106 -20.03 -5.05 30.54
N ALA A 107 -20.55 -5.96 31.36
CA ALA A 107 -20.13 -7.36 31.38
C ALA A 107 -20.63 -8.17 30.18
N THR A 108 -21.79 -7.83 29.59
CA THR A 108 -22.41 -8.59 28.49
C THR A 108 -22.21 -7.97 27.10
N GLU A 109 -22.28 -6.64 26.98
CA GLU A 109 -22.18 -5.88 25.73
C GLU A 109 -21.27 -4.63 25.86
N PRO A 110 -19.95 -4.79 26.12
CA PRO A 110 -19.04 -3.66 26.32
C PRO A 110 -19.01 -2.67 25.15
N MET A 111 -19.07 -3.17 23.90
CA MET A 111 -19.09 -2.30 22.72
C MET A 111 -20.46 -1.68 22.40
N THR A 112 -21.55 -2.06 23.10
CA THR A 112 -22.81 -1.31 23.13
C THR A 112 -22.70 -0.17 24.15
N VAL A 113 -22.13 -0.42 25.33
CA VAL A 113 -21.86 0.63 26.34
C VAL A 113 -20.89 1.68 25.79
N PHE A 114 -19.89 1.28 24.99
CA PHE A 114 -19.04 2.24 24.28
C PHE A 114 -19.83 3.13 23.31
N ASP A 115 -20.77 2.57 22.53
CA ASP A 115 -21.62 3.37 21.63
C ASP A 115 -22.48 4.38 22.43
N GLU A 116 -23.09 3.95 23.54
CA GLU A 116 -23.85 4.83 24.45
C GLU A 116 -22.99 6.00 24.97
N LEU A 117 -21.72 5.75 25.30
CA LEU A 117 -20.76 6.77 25.76
C LEU A 117 -20.30 7.71 24.64
N VAL A 118 -20.13 7.22 23.40
CA VAL A 118 -19.83 8.06 22.23
C VAL A 118 -21.02 8.96 21.92
N ALA A 119 -22.24 8.42 21.89
CA ALA A 119 -23.46 9.17 21.61
C ALA A 119 -23.75 10.28 22.64
N SER A 120 -23.39 10.04 23.91
CA SER A 120 -23.52 11.00 25.01
C SER A 120 -22.29 11.90 25.22
N GLY A 121 -21.29 11.85 24.33
CA GLY A 121 -20.07 12.66 24.44
C GLY A 121 -19.25 12.41 25.72
N SER A 122 -19.48 11.27 26.38
CA SER A 122 -19.03 10.99 27.76
C SER A 122 -17.88 9.95 27.83
N VAL A 123 -17.25 9.65 26.69
CA VAL A 123 -16.09 8.75 26.61
C VAL A 123 -14.91 9.33 27.39
N ASN A 124 -14.55 8.65 28.47
CA ASN A 124 -13.41 9.04 29.32
C ASN A 124 -12.43 7.88 29.50
N LYS A 125 -11.24 8.21 30.02
CA LYS A 125 -10.12 7.29 30.28
C LYS A 125 -10.53 5.96 30.91
N THR A 126 -11.31 6.02 31.99
CA THR A 126 -11.73 4.84 32.77
C THR A 126 -12.77 4.02 32.03
N ALA A 127 -13.76 4.69 31.41
CA ALA A 127 -14.82 4.02 30.67
C ALA A 127 -14.30 3.31 29.41
N LEU A 128 -13.41 3.95 28.64
CA LEU A 128 -12.72 3.36 27.49
C LEU A 128 -11.90 2.13 27.90
N PHE A 129 -11.11 2.22 28.97
CA PHE A 129 -10.33 1.09 29.49
C PHE A 129 -11.24 -0.08 29.89
N ASN A 130 -12.34 0.20 30.59
CA ASN A 130 -13.27 -0.82 31.05
C ASN A 130 -14.00 -1.52 29.88
N CYS A 131 -14.46 -0.78 28.86
CA CYS A 131 -15.09 -1.38 27.68
C CYS A 131 -14.11 -2.31 26.93
N LEU A 132 -12.88 -1.84 26.68
CA LEU A 132 -11.82 -2.64 26.06
C LEU A 132 -11.47 -3.90 26.88
N ARG A 133 -11.34 -3.77 28.20
CA ARG A 133 -11.03 -4.89 29.10
C ARG A 133 -12.13 -5.93 29.11
N ALA A 134 -13.39 -5.52 29.28
CA ALA A 134 -14.52 -6.45 29.29
C ALA A 134 -14.71 -7.12 27.93
N GLN A 135 -14.51 -6.41 26.82
CA GLN A 135 -14.57 -7.01 25.48
C GLN A 135 -13.46 -8.03 25.24
N LEU A 136 -12.26 -7.82 25.78
CA LEU A 136 -11.17 -8.80 25.71
C LEU A 136 -11.48 -10.05 26.54
N VAL A 137 -12.12 -9.91 27.70
CA VAL A 137 -12.57 -11.06 28.52
C VAL A 137 -13.61 -11.89 27.76
N LEU A 138 -14.63 -11.25 27.16
CA LEU A 138 -15.64 -11.96 26.35
C LEU A 138 -15.02 -12.66 25.12
N ALA A 139 -14.03 -12.05 24.47
CA ALA A 139 -13.31 -12.72 23.38
C ALA A 139 -12.48 -13.90 23.88
N SER A 140 -11.80 -13.75 25.02
CA SER A 140 -10.93 -14.78 25.63
C SER A 140 -11.69 -15.94 26.29
N ALA A 141 -13.03 -15.89 26.31
CA ALA A 141 -13.87 -17.06 26.65
C ALA A 141 -13.93 -18.11 25.52
N HIS A 142 -13.44 -17.76 24.32
CA HIS A 142 -13.24 -18.70 23.21
C HIS A 142 -11.83 -19.33 23.30
N THR A 143 -11.58 -20.40 22.55
CA THR A 143 -10.28 -21.08 22.50
C THR A 143 -9.71 -21.12 21.10
N GLY A 144 -8.36 -21.11 21.00
CA GLY A 144 -7.64 -21.09 19.72
C GLY A 144 -8.04 -19.91 18.82
N ASP A 145 -8.16 -20.17 17.52
CA ASP A 145 -8.53 -19.19 16.49
C ASP A 145 -9.88 -18.51 16.76
N GLY A 146 -10.76 -19.18 17.51
CA GLY A 146 -12.06 -18.63 17.94
C GLY A 146 -11.94 -17.34 18.75
N VAL A 147 -10.81 -17.10 19.44
CA VAL A 147 -10.54 -15.82 20.12
C VAL A 147 -10.39 -14.69 19.10
N VAL A 148 -9.58 -14.89 18.06
CA VAL A 148 -9.33 -13.88 17.03
C VAL A 148 -10.61 -13.57 16.27
N ASP A 149 -11.44 -14.57 15.97
CA ASP A 149 -12.73 -14.38 15.32
C ASP A 149 -13.77 -13.71 16.23
N ALA A 150 -13.78 -13.98 17.54
CA ALA A 150 -14.60 -13.24 18.49
C ALA A 150 -14.17 -11.76 18.58
N MET A 151 -12.87 -11.48 18.49
CA MET A 151 -12.34 -10.12 18.43
C MET A 151 -12.78 -9.40 17.16
N LYS A 152 -12.61 -10.00 15.97
CA LYS A 152 -13.10 -9.47 14.69
C LYS A 152 -14.60 -9.13 14.73
N LYS A 153 -15.42 -10.06 15.25
CA LYS A 153 -16.88 -9.89 15.36
C LYS A 153 -17.29 -8.71 16.25
N SER A 154 -16.47 -8.33 17.24
CA SER A 154 -16.75 -7.19 18.12
C SER A 154 -16.60 -5.82 17.46
N LYS A 155 -15.83 -5.71 16.36
CA LYS A 155 -15.42 -4.46 15.70
C LYS A 155 -14.82 -3.42 16.68
N ALA A 156 -14.25 -3.84 17.81
CA ALA A 156 -13.84 -2.93 18.88
C ALA A 156 -12.72 -1.97 18.46
N GLY A 157 -11.74 -2.47 17.71
CA GLY A 157 -10.68 -1.66 17.10
C GLY A 157 -11.25 -0.62 16.14
N SER A 158 -12.07 -1.07 15.18
CA SER A 158 -12.71 -0.24 14.16
C SER A 158 -13.60 0.85 14.75
N LYS A 159 -14.40 0.53 15.77
CA LYS A 159 -15.24 1.48 16.52
C LYS A 159 -14.41 2.57 17.19
N ILE A 160 -13.35 2.18 17.90
CA ILE A 160 -12.50 3.12 18.66
C ILE A 160 -11.63 3.97 17.72
N VAL A 161 -11.13 3.40 16.62
CA VAL A 161 -10.46 4.15 15.55
C VAL A 161 -11.39 5.19 14.94
N SER A 162 -12.64 4.82 14.62
CA SER A 162 -13.64 5.73 14.04
C SER A 162 -13.98 6.87 14.99
N TRP A 163 -14.21 6.55 16.27
CA TRP A 163 -14.38 7.56 17.33
C TRP A 163 -13.17 8.49 17.43
N TRP A 164 -11.94 7.96 17.42
CA TRP A 164 -10.72 8.77 17.57
C TRP A 164 -10.54 9.78 16.44
N TYR A 165 -10.78 9.39 15.18
CA TYR A 165 -10.74 10.34 14.05
C TYR A 165 -11.87 11.38 14.08
N ALA A 166 -13.05 11.02 14.60
CA ALA A 166 -14.17 11.95 14.81
C ALA A 166 -13.99 12.86 16.05
N SER A 167 -13.04 12.55 16.93
CA SER A 167 -12.84 13.23 18.21
C SER A 167 -11.98 14.49 18.12
N ASP A 168 -12.12 15.34 19.14
CA ASP A 168 -11.30 16.52 19.40
C ASP A 168 -9.86 16.19 19.84
N SER A 169 -9.01 17.21 19.91
CA SER A 169 -7.59 17.09 20.23
C SER A 169 -7.30 16.55 21.65
N GLU A 170 -8.13 16.87 22.65
CA GLU A 170 -7.97 16.36 24.02
C GLU A 170 -8.35 14.88 24.09
N SER A 171 -9.50 14.50 23.51
CA SER A 171 -9.94 13.10 23.38
C SER A 171 -8.95 12.23 22.60
N ARG A 172 -8.27 12.79 21.58
CA ARG A 172 -7.18 12.10 20.87
C ARG A 172 -5.95 11.88 21.74
N LYS A 173 -5.49 12.91 22.47
CA LYS A 173 -4.39 12.81 23.45
C LYS A 173 -4.73 11.81 24.55
N MET A 174 -5.98 11.82 25.02
CA MET A 174 -6.51 11.02 26.13
C MET A 174 -6.24 9.52 25.95
N LEU A 175 -6.50 8.96 24.75
CA LEU A 175 -6.26 7.56 24.42
C LEU A 175 -4.83 7.11 24.78
N PHE A 176 -3.83 7.91 24.40
CA PHE A 176 -2.41 7.59 24.59
C PHE A 176 -1.89 7.81 26.02
N THR A 177 -2.71 8.38 26.93
CA THR A 177 -2.30 8.55 28.34
C THR A 177 -2.42 7.28 29.17
N ILE A 178 -3.14 6.24 28.71
CA ILE A 178 -3.29 4.97 29.44
C ILE A 178 -2.78 3.80 28.58
N ARG A 179 -1.61 3.26 28.96
CA ARG A 179 -0.99 2.14 28.26
C ARG A 179 -1.88 0.88 28.23
N SER A 180 -2.63 0.57 29.29
CA SER A 180 -3.48 -0.62 29.31
C SER A 180 -4.62 -0.56 28.28
N SER A 181 -5.15 0.64 28.00
CA SER A 181 -6.09 0.88 26.90
C SER A 181 -5.42 0.68 25.56
N THR A 182 -4.26 1.31 25.29
CA THR A 182 -3.57 1.15 23.98
C THR A 182 -3.09 -0.29 23.74
N VAL A 183 -2.61 -0.98 24.77
CA VAL A 183 -2.25 -2.42 24.71
C VAL A 183 -3.46 -3.26 24.31
N THR A 184 -4.62 -3.03 24.93
CA THR A 184 -5.82 -3.82 24.65
C THR A 184 -6.38 -3.50 23.26
N LEU A 185 -6.43 -2.21 22.90
CA LEU A 185 -6.84 -1.74 21.59
C LEU A 185 -5.96 -2.29 20.46
N LEU A 186 -4.63 -2.34 20.64
CA LEU A 186 -3.72 -2.88 19.64
C LEU A 186 -4.00 -4.35 19.32
N LYS A 187 -4.43 -5.16 20.30
CA LYS A 187 -4.84 -6.55 20.04
C LYS A 187 -6.07 -6.62 19.12
N PHE A 188 -7.08 -5.77 19.36
CA PHE A 188 -8.26 -5.67 18.49
C PHE A 188 -7.92 -5.11 17.11
N MET A 189 -7.08 -4.07 17.03
CA MET A 189 -6.62 -3.51 15.76
C MET A 189 -5.89 -4.55 14.89
N VAL A 190 -5.00 -5.35 15.47
CA VAL A 190 -4.33 -6.46 14.76
C VAL A 190 -5.35 -7.51 14.31
N ALA A 191 -6.20 -8.00 15.21
CA ALA A 191 -7.20 -9.03 14.88
C ALA A 191 -8.16 -8.58 13.77
N GLU A 192 -8.49 -7.29 13.70
CA GLU A 192 -9.35 -6.66 12.70
C GLU A 192 -8.62 -6.21 11.42
N GLY A 193 -7.32 -6.44 11.27
CA GLY A 193 -6.55 -6.10 10.06
C GLY A 193 -6.19 -4.60 9.92
N LEU A 194 -6.15 -3.87 11.02
CA LEU A 194 -5.94 -2.41 11.08
C LEU A 194 -4.45 -2.02 11.30
N GLN A 195 -3.49 -2.87 10.96
CA GLN A 195 -2.06 -2.60 11.17
C GLN A 195 -1.58 -1.33 10.46
N LYS A 196 -2.06 -1.06 9.24
CA LYS A 196 -1.76 0.20 8.52
C LYS A 196 -2.15 1.44 9.34
N THR A 197 -3.29 1.38 10.05
CA THR A 197 -3.75 2.45 10.95
C THR A 197 -2.87 2.55 12.20
N ALA A 198 -2.45 1.41 12.77
CA ALA A 198 -1.51 1.41 13.91
C ALA A 198 -0.14 2.01 13.52
N MET A 199 0.38 1.69 12.33
CA MET A 199 1.62 2.28 11.82
C MET A 199 1.49 3.78 11.52
N ALA A 200 0.34 4.23 11.00
CA ALA A 200 0.04 5.66 10.87
C ALA A 200 0.03 6.36 12.24
N TRP A 201 -0.61 5.79 13.26
CA TRP A 201 -0.59 6.33 14.63
C TRP A 201 0.82 6.33 15.24
N LEU A 202 1.66 5.32 14.94
CA LEU A 202 3.06 5.33 15.35
C LEU A 202 3.84 6.48 14.69
N ALA A 203 3.63 6.74 13.40
CA ALA A 203 4.23 7.88 12.70
C ALA A 203 3.75 9.23 13.28
N MET A 204 2.45 9.37 13.60
CA MET A 204 1.90 10.55 14.28
C MET A 204 2.55 10.80 15.65
N LEU A 205 2.73 9.74 16.45
CA LEU A 205 3.46 9.81 17.73
C LEU A 205 4.92 10.23 17.54
N LEU A 206 5.64 9.69 16.56
CA LEU A 206 7.04 10.03 16.26
C LEU A 206 7.19 11.46 15.67
N ASN A 207 6.15 11.99 15.04
CA ASN A 207 6.06 13.38 14.57
C ASN A 207 5.55 14.35 15.64
N ARG A 208 5.28 13.87 16.87
CA ARG A 208 4.74 14.65 18.01
C ARG A 208 3.37 15.29 17.73
N ASP A 209 2.61 14.82 16.74
CA ASP A 209 1.38 15.44 16.26
C ASP A 209 0.27 14.41 16.00
N LEU A 210 -0.79 14.47 16.82
CA LEU A 210 -1.98 13.61 16.75
C LEU A 210 -3.11 14.23 15.89
N GLY A 211 -2.87 15.38 15.27
CA GLY A 211 -3.84 16.14 14.48
C GLY A 211 -4.97 16.76 15.31
N GLY A 212 -5.78 17.59 14.64
CA GLY A 212 -6.73 18.48 15.31
C GLY A 212 -6.12 19.86 15.56
N THR A 213 -6.89 20.75 16.20
CA THR A 213 -6.51 22.15 16.44
C THR A 213 -5.39 22.34 17.47
N ASP A 214 -5.19 21.34 18.34
CA ASP A 214 -4.09 21.25 19.30
C ASP A 214 -3.60 19.79 19.34
N GLY A 215 -3.15 19.25 18.20
CA GLY A 215 -2.71 17.86 18.11
C GLY A 215 -1.38 17.55 18.82
N ARG A 216 -0.65 18.57 19.30
CA ARG A 216 0.77 18.46 19.67
C ARG A 216 1.01 17.84 21.05
N ILE A 217 2.03 17.00 21.15
CA ILE A 217 2.47 16.33 22.40
C ILE A 217 3.95 16.61 22.72
N SER A 218 4.32 16.48 23.99
CA SER A 218 5.71 16.68 24.45
C SER A 218 6.63 15.54 23.99
N GLU A 219 7.92 15.83 23.78
CA GLU A 219 8.88 14.83 23.32
C GLU A 219 9.00 13.64 24.32
N ALA A 220 9.00 13.92 25.63
CA ALA A 220 9.04 12.87 26.66
C ALA A 220 7.81 11.93 26.62
N MET A 221 6.63 12.47 26.26
CA MET A 221 5.43 11.66 26.02
C MET A 221 5.57 10.87 24.72
N ALA A 222 5.96 11.51 23.61
CA ALA A 222 6.16 10.87 22.31
C ALA A 222 7.17 9.69 22.38
N GLN A 223 8.36 9.92 22.95
CA GLN A 223 9.39 8.90 23.16
C GLN A 223 8.87 7.72 24.01
N THR A 224 8.12 8.01 25.07
CA THR A 224 7.61 6.98 25.98
C THR A 224 6.48 6.17 25.37
N VAL A 225 5.52 6.83 24.71
CA VAL A 225 4.38 6.18 24.08
C VAL A 225 4.81 5.41 22.84
N ALA A 226 5.55 6.01 21.89
CA ALA A 226 5.95 5.34 20.64
C ALA A 226 6.77 4.05 20.89
N ARG A 227 7.74 4.09 21.82
CA ARG A 227 8.51 2.91 22.25
C ARG A 227 7.62 1.79 22.79
N ASN A 228 6.63 2.15 23.61
CA ASN A 228 5.71 1.20 24.21
C ASN A 228 4.74 0.65 23.16
N PHE A 229 4.19 1.52 22.32
CA PHE A 229 3.21 1.23 21.27
C PHE A 229 3.78 0.29 20.21
N LEU A 230 5.00 0.53 19.71
CA LEU A 230 5.69 -0.40 18.81
C LEU A 230 5.87 -1.78 19.46
N LEU A 231 6.44 -1.84 20.66
CA LEU A 231 6.65 -3.10 21.37
C LEU A 231 5.35 -3.87 21.64
N ASP A 232 4.24 -3.18 21.89
CA ASP A 232 2.95 -3.82 22.16
C ASP A 232 2.19 -4.19 20.87
N LEU A 233 2.39 -3.45 19.77
CA LEU A 233 1.95 -3.82 18.42
C LEU A 233 2.63 -5.11 17.97
N LEU A 234 3.95 -5.25 18.14
CA LEU A 234 4.65 -6.48 17.74
C LEU A 234 4.21 -7.71 18.55
N LYS A 235 3.86 -7.54 19.84
CA LYS A 235 3.26 -8.63 20.63
C LYS A 235 1.88 -9.00 20.12
N ALA A 236 1.05 -7.99 19.80
CA ALA A 236 -0.27 -8.21 19.27
C ALA A 236 -0.21 -8.96 17.92
N GLU A 237 0.70 -8.55 17.03
CA GLU A 237 0.91 -9.19 15.71
C GLU A 237 1.32 -10.67 15.83
N ILE A 238 2.19 -11.01 16.78
CA ILE A 238 2.59 -12.40 17.03
C ILE A 238 1.44 -13.23 17.64
N GLN A 239 0.61 -12.63 18.50
CA GLN A 239 -0.43 -13.35 19.26
C GLN A 239 -1.80 -13.42 18.56
N TYR A 240 -2.14 -12.45 17.71
CA TYR A 240 -3.48 -12.27 17.12
C TYR A 240 -3.46 -11.89 15.61
N GLY A 241 -2.27 -11.79 14.99
CA GLY A 241 -2.06 -11.37 13.60
C GLY A 241 -1.36 -12.42 12.74
N GLU A 242 -0.53 -11.99 11.80
CA GLU A 242 0.23 -12.86 10.87
C GLU A 242 1.52 -13.45 11.48
N GLY A 243 1.73 -13.35 12.80
CA GLY A 243 2.85 -14.01 13.47
C GLY A 243 4.20 -13.27 13.41
N LEU A 244 5.28 -14.03 13.58
CA LEU A 244 6.65 -13.52 13.76
C LEU A 244 7.20 -12.84 12.50
N VAL A 245 6.88 -13.33 11.30
CA VAL A 245 7.36 -12.73 10.03
C VAL A 245 6.72 -11.35 9.82
N SER A 246 5.43 -11.19 10.13
CA SER A 246 4.75 -9.89 10.08
C SER A 246 5.20 -8.93 11.17
N ALA A 247 5.44 -9.42 12.39
CA ALA A 247 6.02 -8.61 13.45
C ALA A 247 7.45 -8.12 13.11
N MET A 248 8.24 -8.93 12.41
CA MET A 248 9.53 -8.51 11.86
C MET A 248 9.37 -7.45 10.75
N ARG A 249 8.40 -7.62 9.84
CA ARG A 249 8.04 -6.65 8.78
C ARG A 249 7.74 -5.26 9.37
N TYR A 250 6.84 -5.17 10.36
CA TYR A 250 6.50 -3.89 11.01
C TYR A 250 7.62 -3.31 11.87
N TYR A 251 8.54 -4.13 12.40
CA TYR A 251 9.74 -3.63 13.06
C TYR A 251 10.69 -2.91 12.08
N LEU A 252 10.92 -3.48 10.90
CA LEU A 252 11.73 -2.84 9.87
C LEU A 252 11.07 -1.55 9.36
N GLU A 253 9.77 -1.58 9.09
CA GLU A 253 9.00 -0.39 8.71
C GLU A 253 9.12 0.73 9.77
N ALA A 254 8.92 0.39 11.05
CA ALA A 254 9.08 1.34 12.17
C ALA A 254 10.50 1.91 12.30
N SER A 255 11.54 1.17 11.88
CA SER A 255 12.92 1.66 11.89
C SER A 255 13.18 2.74 10.83
N ARG A 256 12.45 2.68 9.71
CA ARG A 256 12.56 3.57 8.54
C ARG A 256 11.72 4.84 8.69
N LEU A 257 10.74 4.87 9.61
CA LEU A 257 9.93 6.07 9.87
C LEU A 257 10.81 7.30 10.24
N PRO A 258 10.40 8.51 9.81
CA PRO A 258 10.97 9.76 10.30
C PRO A 258 10.61 9.98 11.78
N ILE A 259 11.41 10.78 12.48
CA ILE A 259 11.17 11.16 13.87
C ILE A 259 11.42 12.67 14.01
N SER A 260 10.47 13.39 14.58
CA SER A 260 10.62 14.80 14.94
C SER A 260 11.35 14.90 16.28
N THR A 261 12.58 15.41 16.25
CA THR A 261 13.40 15.72 17.43
C THR A 261 14.24 16.95 17.13
N ASP A 262 14.55 17.73 18.16
CA ASP A 262 15.00 19.11 18.00
C ASP A 262 16.55 19.22 17.89
N TYR A 263 17.27 18.08 17.87
CA TYR A 263 18.74 18.00 17.80
C TYR A 263 19.24 16.61 17.32
N GLU A 264 20.20 16.57 16.39
CA GLU A 264 20.66 15.32 15.73
C GLU A 264 21.21 14.25 16.69
N LEU A 265 21.97 14.67 17.72
CA LEU A 265 22.50 13.74 18.73
C LEU A 265 21.39 13.07 19.56
N GLY A 266 20.19 13.66 19.57
CA GLY A 266 18.97 13.09 20.14
C GLY A 266 18.36 12.01 19.25
N LEU A 267 18.37 12.18 17.91
CA LEU A 267 17.80 11.23 16.95
C LEU A 267 18.40 9.82 17.08
N VAL A 268 19.72 9.74 17.22
CA VAL A 268 20.45 8.47 17.45
C VAL A 268 20.01 7.79 18.75
N GLN A 269 19.78 8.58 19.81
CA GLN A 269 19.36 8.06 21.11
C GLN A 269 17.88 7.66 21.13
N TYR A 270 17.02 8.44 20.46
CA TYR A 270 15.59 8.15 20.29
C TYR A 270 15.40 6.88 19.46
N LYS A 271 15.99 6.76 18.25
CA LYS A 271 15.88 5.52 17.43
C LYS A 271 16.36 4.29 18.20
N LYS A 272 17.45 4.40 18.95
CA LYS A 272 17.93 3.34 19.85
C LYS A 272 16.95 3.01 20.99
N ALA A 273 16.36 4.00 21.64
CA ALA A 273 15.39 3.82 22.73
C ALA A 273 14.05 3.23 22.24
N LEU A 274 13.63 3.57 21.02
CA LEU A 274 12.46 3.04 20.32
C LEU A 274 12.66 1.57 19.92
N LEU A 275 13.76 1.27 19.21
CA LEU A 275 13.94 0.01 18.51
C LEU A 275 14.54 -1.11 19.38
N MET A 276 15.44 -0.82 20.32
CA MET A 276 16.12 -1.86 21.10
C MET A 276 15.18 -2.73 21.97
N PRO A 277 14.10 -2.21 22.59
CA PRO A 277 13.14 -3.04 23.33
C PRO A 277 12.34 -3.99 22.43
N ALA A 278 11.92 -3.51 21.25
CA ALA A 278 11.23 -4.30 20.24
C ALA A 278 12.14 -5.40 19.66
N ALA A 279 13.39 -5.07 19.35
CA ALA A 279 14.38 -6.03 18.90
C ALA A 279 14.68 -7.12 19.95
N GLY A 280 14.82 -6.74 21.22
CA GLY A 280 14.99 -7.66 22.35
C GLY A 280 13.74 -8.48 22.70
N PHE A 281 12.60 -8.20 22.09
CA PHE A 281 11.42 -9.06 22.09
C PHE A 281 11.44 -10.03 20.90
N LEU A 282 11.68 -9.54 19.67
CA LEU A 282 11.77 -10.37 18.46
C LEU A 282 12.85 -11.47 18.57
N CYS A 283 14.01 -11.17 19.16
CA CYS A 283 15.08 -12.18 19.37
C CYS A 283 14.66 -13.32 20.31
N ARG A 284 13.66 -13.10 21.19
CA ARG A 284 13.10 -14.13 22.07
C ARG A 284 11.96 -14.88 21.41
N ALA A 285 11.09 -14.18 20.69
CA ALA A 285 10.07 -14.82 19.87
C ALA A 285 10.69 -15.76 18.80
N ALA A 286 11.84 -15.39 18.23
CA ALA A 286 12.62 -16.27 17.33
C ALA A 286 13.30 -17.46 18.04
N MET A 287 13.53 -17.38 19.36
CA MET A 287 14.01 -18.50 20.18
C MET A 287 12.86 -19.44 20.61
N GLU A 288 11.66 -18.88 20.72
CA GLU A 288 10.42 -19.52 21.20
C GLU A 288 9.51 -19.99 20.04
N ASP A 289 9.95 -19.87 18.78
CA ASP A 289 9.22 -20.26 17.56
C ASP A 289 9.11 -21.79 17.40
N GLU A 290 8.12 -22.40 18.06
CA GLU A 290 7.77 -23.81 17.85
C GLU A 290 7.20 -24.10 16.45
N GLN A 291 6.73 -23.08 15.72
CA GLN A 291 6.06 -23.23 14.42
C GLN A 291 7.03 -23.22 13.22
N SER A 292 8.33 -22.96 13.44
CA SER A 292 9.33 -22.77 12.37
C SER A 292 9.01 -21.62 11.39
N GLN A 293 8.23 -20.62 11.80
CA GLN A 293 8.01 -19.40 11.02
C GLN A 293 9.34 -18.67 10.70
N LEU A 294 10.32 -18.77 11.59
CA LEU A 294 11.67 -18.25 11.41
C LEU A 294 12.36 -18.82 10.16
N LYS A 295 12.09 -20.08 9.79
CA LYS A 295 12.65 -20.70 8.56
C LYS A 295 11.97 -20.19 7.28
N GLN A 296 10.77 -19.62 7.41
CA GLN A 296 10.00 -19.01 6.32
C GLN A 296 10.28 -17.51 6.19
N MET A 297 11.06 -16.92 7.11
CA MET A 297 11.40 -15.51 7.09
C MET A 297 12.41 -15.20 5.98
N PRO A 298 12.17 -14.19 5.12
CA PRO A 298 13.12 -13.75 4.11
C PRO A 298 14.49 -13.41 4.71
N LEU A 299 15.57 -13.76 4.02
CA LEU A 299 16.93 -13.63 4.56
C LEU A 299 17.32 -12.16 4.70
N GLU A 300 16.94 -11.36 3.72
CA GLU A 300 17.15 -9.91 3.65
C GLU A 300 16.49 -9.20 4.83
N MET A 301 15.31 -9.69 5.25
CA MET A 301 14.56 -9.19 6.40
C MET A 301 15.30 -9.48 7.71
N TYR A 302 15.82 -10.69 7.89
CA TYR A 302 16.62 -11.04 9.07
C TYR A 302 17.96 -10.30 9.09
N ASP A 303 18.64 -10.17 7.94
CA ASP A 303 19.92 -9.46 7.81
C ASP A 303 19.78 -7.94 7.95
N GLU A 304 18.67 -7.33 7.55
CA GLU A 304 18.37 -5.93 7.89
C GLU A 304 18.16 -5.77 9.41
N TYR A 305 17.42 -6.68 10.04
CA TYR A 305 17.25 -6.73 11.49
C TYR A 305 18.60 -6.88 12.23
N VAL A 306 19.51 -7.75 11.77
CA VAL A 306 20.88 -7.86 12.32
C VAL A 306 21.66 -6.57 12.13
N ARG A 307 21.63 -5.96 10.92
CA ARG A 307 22.32 -4.69 10.60
C ARG A 307 21.84 -3.52 11.47
N ILE A 308 20.53 -3.41 11.69
CA ILE A 308 19.94 -2.39 12.59
C ILE A 308 20.45 -2.59 14.02
N ILE A 309 20.51 -3.82 14.54
CA ILE A 309 21.02 -4.05 15.91
C ILE A 309 22.52 -3.78 16.01
N ALA A 310 23.28 -4.06 14.95
CA ALA A 310 24.72 -3.83 14.89
C ALA A 310 25.09 -2.33 14.99
N SER A 311 24.32 -1.44 14.37
CA SER A 311 24.61 0.01 14.37
C SER A 311 24.49 0.66 15.75
N TRP A 312 23.65 0.12 16.66
CA TRP A 312 23.41 0.73 17.96
C TRP A 312 24.34 0.27 19.10
N SER A 313 24.89 -0.95 19.08
CA SER A 313 25.78 -1.45 20.15
C SER A 313 26.57 -2.72 19.84
N LEU A 314 27.83 -2.54 19.42
CA LEU A 314 28.84 -3.60 19.21
C LEU A 314 29.20 -4.45 20.44
N LYS A 315 28.79 -4.03 21.65
CA LYS A 315 29.06 -4.72 22.94
C LYS A 315 27.79 -5.18 23.66
N SER A 316 26.67 -5.29 22.93
CA SER A 316 25.39 -5.76 23.47
C SER A 316 25.27 -7.29 23.46
N LEU A 317 24.56 -7.83 24.46
CA LEU A 317 24.16 -9.25 24.45
C LEU A 317 23.27 -9.55 23.24
N LEU A 318 22.38 -8.64 22.86
CA LEU A 318 21.44 -8.84 21.75
C LEU A 318 22.18 -9.11 20.43
N LEU A 319 23.19 -8.30 20.08
CA LEU A 319 24.01 -8.52 18.88
C LEU A 319 24.80 -9.84 18.92
N ALA A 320 25.11 -10.35 20.11
CA ALA A 320 25.77 -11.66 20.27
C ALA A 320 24.79 -12.83 20.13
N CYS A 321 23.51 -12.63 20.45
CA CYS A 321 22.47 -13.68 20.36
C CYS A 321 21.80 -13.78 19.00
N VAL A 322 21.58 -12.66 18.30
CA VAL A 322 20.83 -12.65 17.03
C VAL A 322 21.39 -13.63 15.97
N PRO A 323 22.72 -13.76 15.77
CA PRO A 323 23.27 -14.77 14.85
C PRO A 323 22.92 -16.23 15.19
N LEU A 324 22.57 -16.55 16.44
CA LEU A 324 22.11 -17.90 16.83
C LEU A 324 20.78 -18.30 16.18
N PHE A 325 19.98 -17.30 15.78
CA PHE A 325 18.62 -17.47 15.26
C PHE A 325 18.51 -17.02 13.79
N HIS A 326 19.63 -16.97 13.05
CA HIS A 326 19.63 -16.69 11.62
C HIS A 326 18.98 -17.86 10.85
N PRO A 327 17.94 -17.62 10.02
CA PRO A 327 17.12 -18.68 9.39
C PRO A 327 17.88 -19.81 8.67
N THR A 328 18.96 -19.48 7.94
CA THR A 328 19.74 -20.42 7.12
C THR A 328 21.19 -20.59 7.55
N ARG A 329 21.72 -19.71 8.41
CA ARG A 329 23.14 -19.75 8.84
C ARG A 329 23.31 -19.45 10.35
N PRO A 330 22.79 -20.30 11.26
CA PRO A 330 23.01 -20.13 12.70
C PRO A 330 24.50 -20.09 13.05
N ASP A 331 24.94 -19.02 13.72
CA ASP A 331 26.33 -18.82 14.15
C ASP A 331 26.43 -18.53 15.65
N ALA A 332 27.19 -19.37 16.36
CA ALA A 332 27.50 -19.20 17.77
C ALA A 332 28.78 -18.38 18.04
N THR A 333 29.58 -18.06 17.02
CA THR A 333 30.91 -17.46 17.17
C THR A 333 30.86 -16.11 17.90
N ARG A 334 29.90 -15.24 17.58
CA ARG A 334 29.71 -13.96 18.31
C ARG A 334 29.24 -14.16 19.76
N PHE A 335 28.54 -15.24 20.07
CA PHE A 335 28.09 -15.53 21.43
C PHE A 335 29.26 -16.00 22.31
N VAL A 336 30.11 -16.90 21.80
CA VAL A 336 31.34 -17.34 22.50
C VAL A 336 32.28 -16.15 22.75
N GLN A 337 32.52 -15.31 21.75
CA GLN A 337 33.30 -14.08 21.91
C GLN A 337 32.71 -13.08 22.91
N PHE A 338 31.39 -13.13 23.15
CA PHE A 338 30.75 -12.33 24.20
C PHE A 338 30.99 -12.92 25.59
N THR A 339 30.95 -14.25 25.74
CA THR A 339 31.23 -14.92 27.02
C THR A 339 32.69 -14.81 27.45
N GLU A 340 33.63 -14.84 26.51
CA GLU A 340 35.06 -14.58 26.76
C GLU A 340 35.32 -13.17 27.32
N ARG A 341 34.49 -12.20 26.93
CA ARG A 341 34.69 -10.76 27.21
C ARG A 341 33.83 -10.23 28.37
N ILE A 342 32.94 -11.03 28.95
CA ILE A 342 32.08 -10.60 30.07
C ILE A 342 32.67 -10.98 31.42
N SER A 343 32.85 -9.99 32.31
CA SER A 343 33.35 -10.25 33.67
C SER A 343 32.30 -10.96 34.54
N ARG A 344 32.76 -11.88 35.40
CA ARG A 344 31.89 -12.64 36.32
C ARG A 344 31.01 -11.72 37.19
N VAL A 345 31.57 -10.59 37.66
CA VAL A 345 30.87 -9.54 38.41
C VAL A 345 29.71 -8.91 37.59
N ARG A 346 29.87 -8.76 36.27
CA ARG A 346 28.81 -8.23 35.41
C ARG A 346 27.68 -9.24 35.21
N LEU A 347 27.94 -10.54 35.28
CA LEU A 347 26.90 -11.59 35.27
C LEU A 347 26.13 -11.66 36.59
N THR A 348 26.81 -11.60 37.74
CA THR A 348 26.12 -11.65 39.06
C THR A 348 25.15 -10.50 39.25
N THR A 349 25.47 -9.30 38.75
CA THR A 349 24.58 -8.11 38.77
C THR A 349 23.36 -8.16 37.84
N TRP A 350 23.18 -9.18 36.98
CA TRP A 350 22.02 -9.22 36.09
C TRP A 350 20.70 -9.65 36.79
N PRO A 351 19.54 -9.10 36.38
CA PRO A 351 18.23 -9.58 36.81
C PRO A 351 18.02 -11.07 36.52
N LYS A 352 17.21 -11.76 37.33
CA LYS A 352 16.89 -13.20 37.19
C LYS A 352 16.46 -13.56 35.76
N THR A 353 15.46 -12.86 35.22
CA THR A 353 14.96 -13.03 33.85
C THR A 353 16.06 -12.87 32.78
N LYS A 354 17.03 -11.98 32.98
CA LYS A 354 18.13 -11.79 32.03
C LYS A 354 19.15 -12.93 32.09
N LYS A 355 19.40 -13.50 33.28
CA LYS A 355 20.23 -14.71 33.47
C LYS A 355 19.56 -15.93 32.84
N GLU A 356 18.25 -16.10 33.03
CA GLU A 356 17.48 -17.20 32.44
C GLU A 356 17.51 -17.17 30.91
N ASN A 357 17.24 -16.01 30.30
CA ASN A 357 17.37 -15.85 28.84
C ASN A 357 18.81 -16.11 28.36
N PHE A 358 19.83 -15.68 29.10
CA PHE A 358 21.23 -15.96 28.77
C PHE A 358 21.57 -17.46 28.81
N VAL A 359 21.02 -18.23 29.76
CA VAL A 359 21.15 -19.70 29.79
C VAL A 359 20.51 -20.32 28.54
N LEU A 360 19.31 -19.88 28.15
CA LEU A 360 18.63 -20.39 26.96
C LEU A 360 19.43 -20.10 25.67
N TYR A 361 19.94 -18.88 25.50
CA TYR A 361 20.82 -18.54 24.39
C TYR A 361 22.11 -19.39 24.37
N ALA A 362 22.71 -19.63 25.55
CA ALA A 362 23.92 -20.44 25.66
C ALA A 362 23.67 -21.94 25.36
N ILE A 363 22.50 -22.48 25.71
CA ILE A 363 22.07 -23.84 25.32
C ILE A 363 21.91 -23.94 23.80
N THR A 364 21.30 -22.94 23.16
CA THR A 364 21.18 -22.88 21.69
C THR A 364 22.55 -22.78 21.02
N ALA A 365 23.45 -21.94 21.54
CA ALA A 365 24.83 -21.84 21.06
C ALA A 365 25.60 -23.16 21.18
N ILE A 366 25.47 -23.88 22.30
CA ILE A 366 26.10 -25.21 22.47
C ILE A 366 25.60 -26.21 21.42
N ARG A 367 24.30 -26.23 21.10
CA ARG A 367 23.75 -27.09 20.04
C ARG A 367 24.39 -26.77 18.69
N ILE A 368 24.36 -25.50 18.28
CA ILE A 368 24.95 -25.03 17.02
C ILE A 368 26.44 -25.40 16.92
N LEU A 369 27.20 -25.26 18.02
CA LEU A 369 28.62 -25.63 18.05
C LEU A 369 28.83 -27.16 17.91
N VAL A 370 28.01 -27.98 18.56
CA VAL A 370 28.05 -29.45 18.43
C VAL A 370 27.68 -29.87 17.00
N ASP A 371 26.63 -29.30 16.42
CA ASP A 371 26.20 -29.56 15.04
C ASP A 371 27.28 -29.13 14.02
N GLN A 372 28.06 -28.08 14.33
CA GLN A 372 29.24 -27.62 13.57
C GLN A 372 30.55 -28.35 13.93
N GLN A 373 30.52 -29.39 14.77
CA GLN A 373 31.70 -30.16 15.24
C GLN A 373 32.75 -29.32 16.02
N LYS A 374 32.38 -28.14 16.52
CA LYS A 374 33.19 -27.21 17.34
C LYS A 374 33.15 -27.62 18.82
N PHE A 375 33.66 -28.82 19.10
CA PHE A 375 33.56 -29.44 20.42
C PHE A 375 34.34 -28.71 21.52
N ALA A 376 35.42 -28.00 21.18
CA ALA A 376 36.21 -27.25 22.16
C ALA A 376 35.45 -26.01 22.68
N GLU A 377 34.86 -25.24 21.77
CA GLU A 377 34.04 -24.07 22.08
C GLU A 377 32.74 -24.45 22.79
N ALA A 378 32.11 -25.56 22.37
CA ALA A 378 30.95 -26.12 23.08
C ALA A 378 31.30 -26.52 24.53
N SER A 379 32.46 -27.16 24.73
CA SER A 379 32.94 -27.57 26.05
C SER A 379 33.32 -26.37 26.93
N TYR A 380 33.95 -25.34 26.36
CA TYR A 380 34.22 -24.08 27.03
C TYR A 380 32.92 -23.41 27.49
N LEU A 381 31.93 -23.27 26.60
CA LEU A 381 30.68 -22.60 26.92
C LEU A 381 29.85 -23.37 27.96
N ALA A 382 29.84 -24.71 27.92
CA ALA A 382 29.21 -25.54 28.94
C ALA A 382 29.82 -25.32 30.34
N ARG A 383 31.16 -25.32 30.45
CA ARG A 383 31.87 -24.99 31.71
C ARG A 383 31.61 -23.56 32.16
N PHE A 384 31.60 -22.60 31.23
CA PHE A 384 31.33 -21.20 31.52
C PHE A 384 29.94 -21.00 32.17
N ILE A 385 28.91 -21.70 31.69
CA ILE A 385 27.58 -21.71 32.34
C ILE A 385 27.71 -22.28 33.76
N GLN A 386 28.27 -23.49 33.89
CA GLN A 386 28.33 -24.23 35.16
C GLN A 386 29.13 -23.50 36.25
N GLU A 387 30.20 -22.79 35.90
CA GLU A 387 31.03 -22.02 36.84
C GLU A 387 30.43 -20.68 37.27
N ASN A 388 29.48 -20.11 36.52
CA ASN A 388 29.06 -18.70 36.68
C ASN A 388 27.56 -18.51 36.88
N LEU A 389 26.74 -19.56 36.75
CA LEU A 389 25.29 -19.52 36.87
C LEU A 389 24.81 -20.70 37.74
N PRO A 390 23.95 -20.48 38.76
CA PRO A 390 23.64 -21.49 39.77
C PRO A 390 22.75 -22.62 39.23
N GLU A 391 22.98 -23.84 39.71
CA GLU A 391 22.29 -25.07 39.28
C GLU A 391 20.76 -25.01 39.44
N LYS A 392 20.25 -24.27 40.44
CA LYS A 392 18.82 -24.10 40.74
C LYS A 392 18.11 -23.11 39.80
N ILE A 393 18.15 -23.38 38.50
CA ILE A 393 17.32 -22.73 37.47
C ILE A 393 16.40 -23.75 36.77
N GLY A 394 16.69 -25.06 36.87
CA GLY A 394 16.00 -26.13 36.13
C GLY A 394 15.04 -27.04 36.92
N GLN A 395 14.53 -26.62 38.09
CA GLN A 395 13.55 -27.42 38.86
C GLN A 395 12.20 -26.70 39.05
N ASP A 396 12.19 -25.44 39.48
CA ASP A 396 10.94 -24.73 39.83
C ASP A 396 10.16 -24.19 38.60
N SER A 397 10.81 -24.13 37.44
CA SER A 397 10.25 -23.69 36.15
C SER A 397 9.46 -24.78 35.42
N ALA A 398 9.49 -26.03 35.90
CA ALA A 398 8.74 -27.15 35.32
C ALA A 398 7.38 -27.40 35.97
N SER A 399 7.03 -26.66 37.03
CA SER A 399 5.78 -26.82 37.80
C SER A 399 5.05 -25.49 38.09
N SER A 400 5.46 -24.39 37.46
CA SER A 400 4.87 -23.05 37.65
C SER A 400 4.31 -22.42 36.37
N THR A 401 4.21 -23.20 35.27
CA THR A 401 3.84 -22.70 33.93
C THR A 401 2.74 -23.54 33.27
N PHE A 402 1.98 -24.33 34.05
CA PHE A 402 0.84 -25.12 33.58
C PHE A 402 -0.36 -25.17 34.56
N ASP A 403 -0.36 -24.30 35.58
CA ASP A 403 -1.36 -24.32 36.68
C ASP A 403 -1.78 -22.90 37.15
N GLN A 404 -1.62 -21.88 36.29
CA GLN A 404 -2.01 -20.48 36.58
C GLN A 404 -2.80 -19.81 35.44
N THR A 405 -3.54 -20.59 34.65
CA THR A 405 -4.44 -20.07 33.60
C THR A 405 -5.85 -20.66 33.60
N GLU A 406 -6.20 -21.54 34.54
CA GLU A 406 -7.56 -22.10 34.69
C GLU A 406 -8.25 -21.77 36.04
N ALA A 407 -7.55 -21.08 36.96
CA ALA A 407 -7.98 -20.92 38.36
C ALA A 407 -8.70 -19.60 38.71
N GLU A 408 -9.04 -18.74 37.74
CA GLU A 408 -9.75 -17.45 37.98
C GLU A 408 -11.12 -17.33 37.29
N VAL A 409 -11.69 -18.44 36.77
CA VAL A 409 -12.98 -18.41 36.02
C VAL A 409 -14.15 -19.08 36.77
N ASN A 410 -13.93 -19.75 37.91
CA ASN A 410 -15.00 -20.43 38.64
C ASN A 410 -14.99 -20.20 40.16
N GLY A 411 -16.03 -19.52 40.66
CA GLY A 411 -16.57 -19.78 42.00
C GLY A 411 -16.00 -19.02 43.20
N LYS A 412 -16.23 -17.69 43.27
CA LYS A 412 -16.55 -17.04 44.56
C LYS A 412 -17.79 -16.16 44.41
N SER A 413 -18.60 -16.12 45.46
CA SER A 413 -19.93 -15.48 45.45
C SER A 413 -19.83 -13.96 45.44
N LEU A 414 -20.88 -13.33 44.91
CA LEU A 414 -21.30 -12.00 45.33
C LEU A 414 -21.59 -12.04 46.84
N GLU A 415 -20.82 -11.30 47.66
CA GLU A 415 -21.25 -10.62 48.90
C GLU A 415 -20.10 -9.90 49.64
N ASP A 416 -18.85 -10.40 49.60
CA ASP A 416 -17.78 -9.94 50.51
C ASP A 416 -17.18 -8.54 50.20
N THR A 417 -17.32 -7.98 49.00
CA THR A 417 -16.72 -6.69 48.61
C THR A 417 -17.57 -5.46 49.02
N ALA A 418 -18.06 -5.46 50.26
CA ALA A 418 -18.90 -4.39 50.83
C ALA A 418 -18.34 -3.77 52.14
N ARG A 419 -17.04 -3.95 52.43
CA ARG A 419 -16.42 -3.58 53.72
C ARG A 419 -15.07 -2.85 53.68
N GLU A 420 -14.75 -2.10 52.62
CA GLU A 420 -13.53 -1.27 52.61
C GLU A 420 -13.74 0.15 52.02
N ALA A 421 -14.91 0.74 52.31
CA ALA A 421 -15.29 2.08 51.86
C ALA A 421 -16.01 2.91 52.95
N LYS A 422 -15.41 2.97 54.16
CA LYS A 422 -15.72 3.89 55.26
C LYS A 422 -14.57 3.83 56.26
N GLY A 423 -13.94 4.97 56.55
CA GLY A 423 -12.91 5.06 57.61
C GLY A 423 -13.33 6.03 58.70
N ASP A 424 -12.67 5.96 59.85
CA ASP A 424 -12.38 7.13 60.70
C ASP A 424 -11.25 6.82 61.72
N SER A 425 -10.76 7.87 62.37
CA SER A 425 -10.13 7.91 63.70
C SER A 425 -8.71 7.33 63.93
N ARG A 426 -7.80 8.29 64.15
CA ARG A 426 -6.56 8.33 64.99
C ARG A 426 -6.73 7.67 66.39
N PRO A 427 -5.71 7.53 67.30
CA PRO A 427 -4.34 8.13 67.28
C PRO A 427 -3.14 7.29 67.83
N ARG A 428 -1.89 7.83 67.66
CA ARG A 428 -0.69 7.64 68.54
C ARG A 428 -0.04 6.22 68.60
N GLU A 429 1.20 5.99 69.08
CA GLU A 429 2.29 6.85 69.60
C GLU A 429 3.70 6.19 69.39
N ARG A 430 4.76 6.99 69.19
CA ARG A 430 6.21 6.76 69.52
C ARG A 430 6.95 5.52 68.91
N ASP A 431 8.30 5.49 68.81
CA ASP A 431 9.34 6.44 69.24
C ASP A 431 10.63 6.36 68.38
N GLN A 432 11.44 7.44 68.42
CA GLN A 432 12.91 7.51 68.16
C GLN A 432 13.50 7.14 66.76
N ALA A 433 14.60 7.74 66.26
CA ALA A 433 15.19 9.08 66.47
C ALA A 433 16.30 9.37 65.42
N LEU A 434 16.21 10.52 64.70
CA LEU A 434 17.25 11.50 64.24
C LEU A 434 18.64 11.05 63.68
N PRO A 435 19.45 11.96 63.08
CA PRO A 435 19.17 13.27 62.42
C PRO A 435 19.45 13.20 60.89
N ALA A 436 19.02 14.10 59.98
CA ALA A 436 18.48 15.48 60.00
C ALA A 436 19.51 16.63 59.80
N GLU A 437 19.54 17.19 58.59
CA GLU A 437 19.92 18.58 58.19
C GLU A 437 19.57 18.76 56.69
N SER A 438 19.35 19.95 56.13
CA SER A 438 18.27 20.93 56.37
C SER A 438 18.29 22.01 55.28
N VAL A 439 17.20 22.25 54.55
CA VAL A 439 17.05 23.40 53.62
C VAL A 439 15.61 23.92 53.73
N PRO A 440 15.38 25.25 53.89
CA PRO A 440 14.05 25.81 54.15
C PRO A 440 13.31 26.34 52.90
N ASP A 441 11.99 26.11 52.90
CA ASP A 441 10.94 26.94 52.30
C ASP A 441 10.64 28.12 53.29
N PRO A 442 9.87 29.20 52.99
CA PRO A 442 8.95 29.37 51.86
C PRO A 442 8.91 30.79 51.22
N ASN A 443 7.90 30.99 50.37
CA ASN A 443 7.46 32.29 49.85
C ASN A 443 7.35 33.40 50.92
N GLN A 444 7.77 34.61 50.56
CA GLN A 444 7.22 35.87 51.07
C GLN A 444 6.76 36.77 49.92
N SER A 445 6.03 37.84 50.25
CA SER A 445 5.03 38.46 49.38
C SER A 445 5.38 39.84 48.82
N SER A 446 4.49 40.28 47.93
CA SER A 446 3.93 41.65 47.83
C SER A 446 4.70 42.79 47.14
N SER A 447 3.92 43.42 46.25
CA SER A 447 3.72 44.88 46.06
C SER A 447 4.73 45.76 45.28
N GLU A 448 4.17 46.35 44.21
CA GLU A 448 4.32 47.74 43.72
C GLU A 448 5.65 48.23 43.11
N GLY A 449 5.56 49.05 42.04
CA GLY A 449 6.66 49.95 41.67
C GLY A 449 6.85 50.43 40.22
N THR A 450 5.84 51.05 39.58
CA THR A 450 5.99 52.10 38.50
C THR A 450 6.77 51.73 37.20
N LYS A 451 6.81 52.50 36.08
CA LYS A 451 5.94 53.51 35.41
C LYS A 451 6.37 53.65 33.92
N SER A 452 5.44 54.05 33.03
CA SER A 452 5.67 54.66 31.69
C SER A 452 6.37 53.77 30.62
N ALA A 453 5.98 53.73 29.33
CA ALA A 453 5.70 54.77 28.31
C ALA A 453 6.98 55.50 27.83
N GLU A 454 7.21 55.80 26.54
CA GLU A 454 6.25 55.95 25.42
C GLU A 454 6.88 55.67 24.01
N ASP A 455 6.10 55.87 22.93
CA ASP A 455 6.37 55.52 21.52
C ASP A 455 7.55 56.22 20.79
N SER A 456 8.06 55.65 19.68
CA SER A 456 7.67 56.08 18.30
C SER A 456 8.52 55.65 17.08
N LYS A 457 7.79 55.25 16.02
CA LYS A 457 7.96 55.54 14.56
C LYS A 457 9.31 55.42 13.79
N THR A 458 9.38 54.35 12.98
CA THR A 458 9.53 54.32 11.48
C THR A 458 10.60 55.13 10.71
N VAL A 459 11.12 54.49 9.63
CA VAL A 459 11.52 54.98 8.28
C VAL A 459 12.96 54.56 7.85
N ASP A 460 13.07 54.12 6.59
CA ASP A 460 14.27 53.80 5.76
C ASP A 460 15.19 55.04 5.50
N PRO A 461 16.33 55.03 4.73
CA PRO A 461 16.78 54.05 3.72
C PRO A 461 18.31 53.75 3.61
N SER A 462 18.64 52.77 2.74
CA SER A 462 19.74 52.70 1.73
C SER A 462 21.22 53.10 1.98
N THR A 463 22.07 52.48 1.13
CA THR A 463 23.44 52.86 0.66
C THR A 463 24.69 52.57 1.51
N SER A 464 25.73 52.07 0.82
CA SER A 464 27.09 51.74 1.30
C SER A 464 28.07 52.92 1.14
N PRO A 465 29.32 52.79 1.64
CA PRO A 465 30.45 52.73 0.69
C PRO A 465 31.58 51.72 1.09
N GLU A 466 32.69 51.75 0.35
CA GLU A 466 33.75 50.72 0.26
C GLU A 466 35.03 50.97 1.12
N GLN A 467 36.06 50.11 0.88
CA GLN A 467 37.54 50.31 0.97
C GLN A 467 38.29 49.64 2.15
N ALA A 468 39.52 49.11 2.00
CA ALA A 468 40.30 48.64 0.83
C ALA A 468 41.61 47.88 1.26
N LEU A 469 42.42 47.42 0.29
CA LEU A 469 43.76 46.76 0.37
C LEU A 469 43.81 45.32 0.95
N ALA A 470 44.76 44.42 0.59
CA ALA A 470 45.64 44.23 -0.59
C ALA A 470 46.35 42.85 -0.45
N GLY A 471 46.83 42.13 -1.47
CA GLY A 471 46.74 42.27 -2.94
C GLY A 471 47.73 41.35 -3.70
N ALA A 472 47.58 41.24 -5.04
CA ALA A 472 48.50 40.63 -6.04
C ALA A 472 48.77 39.09 -5.93
N VAL A 473 49.25 38.34 -6.96
CA VAL A 473 50.10 38.65 -8.14
C VAL A 473 49.74 37.78 -9.38
N THR A 474 49.66 38.41 -10.59
CA THR A 474 49.63 37.90 -12.01
C THR A 474 48.71 36.72 -12.41
N GLU A 475 47.90 36.70 -13.47
CA GLU A 475 47.89 37.30 -14.84
C GLU A 475 48.43 36.43 -16.00
N ALA A 476 47.55 36.15 -16.96
CA ALA A 476 47.80 36.17 -18.41
C ALA A 476 46.46 36.30 -19.16
N GLN A 477 46.37 37.16 -20.19
CA GLN A 477 45.13 37.44 -20.96
C GLN A 477 45.37 37.31 -22.49
N PRO A 478 44.31 37.26 -23.34
CA PRO A 478 44.40 37.03 -24.79
C PRO A 478 44.71 38.31 -25.59
N PRO A 479 44.71 38.29 -26.95
CA PRO A 479 43.57 38.92 -27.64
C PRO A 479 43.15 38.39 -29.05
N SER A 480 41.87 38.64 -29.35
CA SER A 480 41.14 38.95 -30.62
C SER A 480 41.71 38.82 -32.06
N THR A 481 40.85 38.26 -32.96
CA THR A 481 40.41 38.73 -34.32
C THR A 481 41.38 38.94 -35.51
N ALA A 482 41.00 38.44 -36.71
CA ALA A 482 40.67 39.24 -37.93
C ALA A 482 40.43 38.37 -39.21
N ASP A 483 39.83 38.96 -40.26
CA ASP A 483 39.25 38.32 -41.48
C ASP A 483 40.21 37.91 -42.63
N THR A 484 39.75 36.96 -43.50
CA THR A 484 39.79 36.93 -45.00
C THR A 484 39.54 35.49 -45.54
N ALA A 485 39.24 35.18 -46.82
CA ALA A 485 38.29 35.75 -47.82
C ALA A 485 38.23 34.86 -49.11
N GLN A 486 37.01 34.65 -49.66
CA GLN A 486 36.65 34.37 -51.09
C GLN A 486 37.05 33.08 -51.88
N VAL A 487 36.02 32.52 -52.58
CA VAL A 487 36.00 31.85 -53.93
C VAL A 487 36.75 30.51 -54.11
N GLY A 488 36.26 29.47 -54.82
CA GLY A 488 35.01 29.18 -55.58
C GLY A 488 34.66 27.67 -55.51
N ASP A 489 33.95 26.99 -56.42
CA ASP A 489 33.42 27.26 -57.79
C ASP A 489 32.42 26.14 -58.21
N LYS A 490 31.53 26.37 -59.21
CA LYS A 490 30.55 25.45 -59.89
C LYS A 490 29.44 24.77 -59.04
N GLN A 491 28.16 24.76 -59.46
CA GLN A 491 27.47 24.12 -60.62
C GLN A 491 27.37 22.57 -60.48
N GLU A 492 26.26 21.87 -60.77
CA GLU A 492 25.04 22.27 -61.50
C GLU A 492 23.74 21.48 -61.13
N HIS A 493 22.67 21.63 -61.93
CA HIS A 493 21.28 21.23 -61.71
C HIS A 493 20.96 19.71 -61.59
N ASN A 494 19.89 19.38 -60.83
CA ASN A 494 18.53 18.94 -61.30
C ASN A 494 18.42 18.33 -62.73
N PRO A 495 17.45 17.45 -63.09
CA PRO A 495 16.12 17.23 -62.45
C PRO A 495 15.48 15.81 -62.58
N SER A 496 14.15 15.74 -62.36
CA SER A 496 13.16 14.98 -63.18
C SER A 496 12.89 13.47 -62.95
N SER A 497 11.95 13.20 -62.03
CA SER A 497 10.70 12.43 -62.23
C SER A 497 10.52 11.36 -63.36
N ALA A 498 10.22 10.13 -62.92
CA ALA A 498 9.10 9.24 -63.36
C ALA A 498 9.09 8.70 -64.83
N PRO A 499 8.07 7.94 -65.31
CA PRO A 499 6.88 7.30 -64.69
C PRO A 499 6.62 5.81 -65.15
N VAL A 500 5.36 5.30 -65.05
CA VAL A 500 4.75 4.18 -65.87
C VAL A 500 5.16 2.73 -65.51
N ASN A 501 4.30 1.68 -65.40
CA ASN A 501 2.82 1.55 -65.44
C ASN A 501 2.30 0.24 -64.74
N ASP A 502 0.97 0.08 -64.68
CA ASP A 502 0.17 -1.07 -64.21
C ASP A 502 0.29 -2.38 -65.06
N ASP A 503 -0.07 -3.55 -64.50
CA ASP A 503 -1.35 -4.23 -64.88
C ASP A 503 -1.84 -5.47 -64.06
N LYS A 504 -3.17 -5.50 -63.83
CA LYS A 504 -4.17 -6.61 -63.75
C LYS A 504 -3.89 -8.03 -63.17
N ALA A 505 -4.55 -8.33 -62.04
CA ALA A 505 -5.61 -9.36 -61.80
C ALA A 505 -5.61 -10.80 -62.40
N VAL A 506 -5.68 -11.83 -61.51
CA VAL A 506 -6.79 -12.85 -61.28
C VAL A 506 -7.50 -13.52 -62.48
N PRO A 507 -7.89 -14.84 -62.49
CA PRO A 507 -7.99 -15.89 -61.43
C PRO A 507 -7.38 -17.28 -61.78
N GLU A 508 -7.46 -18.29 -60.86
CA GLU A 508 -8.29 -19.54 -61.00
C GLU A 508 -7.92 -20.69 -60.02
N GLU A 509 -8.93 -21.51 -59.70
CA GLU A 509 -8.96 -22.77 -58.92
C GLU A 509 -9.74 -23.80 -59.79
N PRO A 510 -9.95 -25.09 -59.44
CA PRO A 510 -9.26 -26.03 -58.53
C PRO A 510 -8.92 -27.37 -59.24
N THR A 511 -8.43 -28.42 -58.52
CA THR A 511 -9.02 -29.79 -58.52
C THR A 511 -8.24 -30.85 -57.69
N GLU A 512 -8.98 -31.83 -57.17
CA GLU A 512 -8.52 -33.09 -56.53
C GLU A 512 -8.17 -34.17 -57.60
N PRO A 513 -7.49 -35.32 -57.30
CA PRO A 513 -8.21 -36.48 -56.74
C PRO A 513 -7.40 -37.57 -55.94
N ALA A 514 -7.94 -37.96 -54.76
CA ALA A 514 -8.33 -39.33 -54.37
C ALA A 514 -7.43 -40.62 -54.51
N ARG A 515 -7.37 -41.37 -53.37
CA ARG A 515 -7.71 -42.83 -53.19
C ARG A 515 -6.66 -44.01 -53.19
N LYS A 516 -6.41 -44.51 -51.96
CA LYS A 516 -6.85 -45.83 -51.36
C LYS A 516 -6.04 -47.16 -51.49
N LYS A 517 -6.23 -48.03 -50.44
CA LYS A 517 -5.92 -49.49 -50.25
C LYS A 517 -4.48 -49.81 -49.74
N GLN A 518 -4.18 -50.83 -48.91
CA GLN A 518 -4.89 -51.87 -48.08
C GLN A 518 -3.88 -52.44 -47.01
N LYS A 519 -4.04 -53.45 -46.11
CA LYS A 519 -5.01 -54.56 -45.79
C LYS A 519 -4.76 -55.17 -44.36
N ILE A 520 -5.77 -55.82 -43.74
CA ILE A 520 -5.83 -57.21 -43.11
C ILE A 520 -4.56 -57.83 -42.44
N ASN A 521 -4.56 -58.57 -41.29
CA ASN A 521 -5.61 -59.25 -40.45
C ASN A 521 -5.18 -59.30 -38.94
N GLU A 522 -6.07 -59.16 -37.94
CA GLU A 522 -6.78 -60.18 -37.10
C GLU A 522 -5.98 -61.10 -36.12
N GLY A 523 -6.52 -61.23 -34.90
CA GLY A 523 -6.20 -62.22 -33.84
C GLY A 523 -7.24 -62.15 -32.70
N ASN A 524 -7.66 -63.26 -32.10
CA ASN A 524 -8.97 -63.40 -31.43
C ASN A 524 -8.89 -63.80 -29.92
N GLY A 525 -9.90 -63.51 -29.06
CA GLY A 525 -9.76 -63.76 -27.60
C GLY A 525 -10.96 -63.55 -26.63
N VAL A 526 -12.06 -64.30 -26.82
CA VAL A 526 -13.22 -64.60 -25.93
C VAL A 526 -12.97 -64.61 -24.37
N VAL A 527 -13.89 -64.32 -23.41
CA VAL A 527 -15.14 -63.48 -23.26
C VAL A 527 -15.77 -63.64 -21.82
N LYS A 528 -16.80 -62.85 -21.43
CA LYS A 528 -17.84 -63.02 -20.34
C LYS A 528 -17.64 -62.54 -18.86
N ASN A 529 -18.49 -61.56 -18.49
CA ASN A 529 -19.41 -61.40 -17.33
C ASN A 529 -19.11 -61.93 -15.90
N GLY A 530 -19.35 -61.08 -14.87
CA GLY A 530 -19.57 -61.50 -13.47
C GLY A 530 -19.89 -60.37 -12.47
N GLN A 531 -21.14 -60.28 -11.99
CA GLN A 531 -21.66 -59.42 -10.90
C GLN A 531 -22.79 -60.20 -10.17
N PRO A 532 -23.27 -59.81 -8.95
CA PRO A 532 -22.62 -59.11 -7.83
C PRO A 532 -23.01 -59.75 -6.45
N ALA A 533 -22.91 -58.96 -5.36
CA ALA A 533 -23.55 -59.18 -4.03
C ALA A 533 -22.91 -60.27 -3.10
N SER A 534 -23.17 -60.34 -1.78
CA SER A 534 -24.10 -59.59 -0.91
C SER A 534 -23.65 -59.51 0.57
N THR A 535 -23.99 -58.41 1.25
CA THR A 535 -24.40 -58.27 2.69
C THR A 535 -23.82 -59.15 3.81
N ALA A 536 -23.38 -58.48 4.90
CA ALA A 536 -23.64 -58.90 6.29
C ALA A 536 -23.68 -57.65 7.20
N ALA A 537 -24.41 -57.70 8.33
CA ALA A 537 -24.60 -56.56 9.25
C ALA A 537 -24.86 -57.02 10.70
N GLY A 538 -24.70 -56.10 11.66
CA GLY A 538 -25.01 -56.29 13.09
C GLY A 538 -23.80 -56.63 14.00
N ASP A 539 -23.84 -56.36 15.31
CA ASP A 539 -24.80 -55.51 16.04
C ASP A 539 -24.27 -54.98 17.40
N SER A 540 -24.98 -53.97 17.90
CA SER A 540 -25.04 -53.20 19.16
C SER A 540 -24.41 -53.63 20.53
N THR A 541 -24.38 -52.63 21.43
CA THR A 541 -24.44 -52.65 22.93
C THR A 541 -23.19 -52.50 23.84
N SER A 542 -22.95 -51.24 24.26
CA SER A 542 -23.00 -50.77 25.67
C SER A 542 -21.81 -50.80 26.68
N ASN A 543 -21.66 -49.64 27.34
CA ASN A 543 -21.35 -49.37 28.77
C ASN A 543 -19.94 -49.39 29.41
N ALA A 544 -19.82 -48.48 30.40
CA ALA A 544 -18.96 -48.47 31.61
C ALA A 544 -17.48 -47.98 31.55
N THR A 545 -17.34 -46.66 31.59
CA THR A 545 -16.54 -45.86 32.57
C THR A 545 -15.26 -46.47 33.20
N ARG A 546 -14.08 -45.85 32.94
CA ARG A 546 -13.05 -45.65 33.98
C ARG A 546 -12.03 -44.55 33.64
N ASN A 547 -11.59 -43.80 34.65
CA ASN A 547 -10.51 -42.82 34.54
C ASN A 547 -9.13 -43.49 34.45
N GLY A 548 -8.17 -42.86 33.77
CA GLY A 548 -6.76 -43.22 33.79
C GLY A 548 -5.87 -42.10 33.26
N GLU A 549 -4.96 -41.58 34.09
CA GLU A 549 -4.03 -40.51 33.69
C GLU A 549 -2.94 -41.01 32.74
N GLN A 550 -2.54 -40.18 31.76
CA GLN A 550 -1.24 -40.30 31.09
C GLN A 550 -0.49 -38.96 31.08
N LYS A 551 0.24 -38.69 32.17
CA LYS A 551 1.20 -37.58 32.25
C LYS A 551 2.60 -37.99 31.76
N SER A 552 3.31 -37.05 31.14
CA SER A 552 4.78 -37.00 31.01
C SER A 552 5.50 -38.11 30.21
N GLY A 553 5.35 -38.10 28.88
CA GLY A 553 6.25 -38.84 27.96
C GLY A 553 7.52 -38.09 27.52
N ARG A 554 7.56 -36.76 27.65
CA ARG A 554 8.55 -35.89 26.95
C ARG A 554 9.84 -35.63 27.73
N SER A 555 9.79 -35.58 29.07
CA SER A 555 10.93 -35.17 29.93
C SER A 555 12.06 -36.21 30.01
N LYS A 556 11.74 -37.52 29.92
CA LYS A 556 12.73 -38.61 29.99
C LYS A 556 13.72 -38.57 28.81
N LYS A 557 13.19 -38.46 27.58
CA LYS A 557 13.98 -38.43 26.33
C LYS A 557 15.05 -37.33 26.28
N VAL A 558 14.85 -36.19 26.95
CA VAL A 558 15.84 -35.09 26.97
C VAL A 558 17.03 -35.42 27.88
N LYS A 559 16.80 -35.97 29.08
CA LYS A 559 17.88 -36.45 29.96
C LYS A 559 18.64 -37.62 29.35
N ASP A 560 17.94 -38.51 28.66
CA ASP A 560 18.51 -39.65 27.94
C ASP A 560 19.24 -39.25 26.64
N ALA A 561 19.12 -38.00 26.17
CA ALA A 561 19.91 -37.46 25.06
C ALA A 561 21.23 -36.86 25.56
N VAL A 562 21.20 -36.03 26.61
CA VAL A 562 22.41 -35.42 27.20
C VAL A 562 23.39 -36.49 27.70
N LYS A 563 22.90 -37.61 28.23
CA LYS A 563 23.75 -38.76 28.61
C LYS A 563 24.36 -39.54 27.43
N ARG A 564 23.85 -39.40 26.21
CA ARG A 564 24.30 -40.18 25.03
C ARG A 564 25.39 -39.51 24.20
N ILE A 565 25.54 -38.19 24.31
CA ILE A 565 26.51 -37.40 23.53
C ILE A 565 27.98 -37.66 23.95
N VAL A 566 28.21 -38.42 25.04
CA VAL A 566 29.54 -38.58 25.65
C VAL A 566 30.31 -39.82 25.15
N HIS A 567 29.70 -40.78 24.46
CA HIS A 567 30.36 -42.06 24.08
C HIS A 567 29.94 -42.63 22.71
N THR A 568 30.89 -43.37 22.10
CA THR A 568 30.80 -44.34 20.97
C THR A 568 30.89 -43.82 19.54
N ASP A 569 31.56 -44.61 18.71
CA ASP A 569 32.21 -44.23 17.44
C ASP A 569 31.47 -44.65 16.15
N VAL A 570 31.84 -43.94 15.08
CA VAL A 570 32.03 -44.38 13.67
C VAL A 570 31.36 -45.69 13.21
N ASN A 571 30.48 -45.58 12.20
CA ASN A 571 30.66 -46.35 10.96
C ASN A 571 29.92 -45.77 9.75
N PHE A 572 30.42 -46.09 8.55
CA PHE A 572 29.96 -45.58 7.25
C PHE A 572 29.07 -46.60 6.53
N SER A 573 28.06 -46.14 5.78
CA SER A 573 27.49 -46.90 4.65
C SER A 573 26.79 -45.95 3.67
N SER A 574 26.91 -46.24 2.37
CA SER A 574 26.40 -45.40 1.28
C SER A 574 25.12 -45.98 0.66
N SER A 575 24.13 -45.13 0.41
CA SER A 575 23.03 -45.41 -0.54
C SER A 575 22.78 -44.20 -1.42
N THR A 576 23.12 -44.30 -2.70
CA THR A 576 22.71 -43.33 -3.73
C THR A 576 21.21 -43.46 -3.99
N HIS A 577 20.54 -42.33 -4.21
CA HIS A 577 19.17 -42.28 -4.76
C HIS A 577 19.13 -41.25 -5.89
N GLN A 578 18.21 -41.48 -6.83
CA GLN A 578 18.21 -40.81 -8.14
C GLN A 578 17.69 -39.37 -8.06
N LEU A 579 18.25 -38.50 -8.91
CA LEU A 579 17.79 -37.13 -9.09
C LEU A 579 16.50 -37.10 -9.92
N ASN A 580 15.39 -36.68 -9.31
CA ASN A 580 14.27 -36.15 -10.07
C ASN A 580 14.63 -34.75 -10.59
N PHE A 581 14.31 -34.47 -11.86
CA PHE A 581 14.49 -33.14 -12.43
C PHE A 581 13.44 -32.15 -11.86
N THR A 582 13.80 -31.46 -10.79
CA THR A 582 13.12 -30.22 -10.41
C THR A 582 13.39 -29.18 -11.49
N VAL A 583 12.35 -28.75 -12.21
CA VAL A 583 12.42 -27.57 -13.09
C VAL A 583 12.76 -26.36 -12.20
N MET A 584 13.99 -25.86 -12.31
CA MET A 584 14.46 -24.72 -11.52
C MET A 584 13.63 -23.48 -11.88
N SER A 585 13.31 -22.65 -10.88
CA SER A 585 12.73 -21.34 -11.16
C SER A 585 13.81 -20.41 -11.69
N SER A 586 13.53 -19.77 -12.83
CA SER A 586 14.47 -18.86 -13.47
C SER A 586 14.65 -17.57 -12.67
N ASN A 587 15.89 -17.12 -12.62
CA ASN A 587 16.33 -15.82 -12.12
C ASN A 587 16.74 -14.86 -13.25
N LYS A 588 16.55 -15.23 -14.54
CA LYS A 588 17.03 -14.46 -15.70
C LYS A 588 15.95 -13.55 -16.27
N ILE A 589 16.28 -12.28 -16.46
CA ILE A 589 15.42 -11.28 -17.11
C ILE A 589 16.19 -10.69 -18.29
N TRP A 590 15.55 -10.62 -19.46
CA TRP A 590 16.11 -10.03 -20.67
C TRP A 590 15.28 -8.81 -21.04
N LEU A 591 15.81 -7.61 -20.78
CA LEU A 591 15.15 -6.35 -21.13
C LEU A 591 15.37 -6.07 -22.62
N ARG A 592 14.38 -6.39 -23.45
CA ARG A 592 14.45 -6.13 -24.89
C ARG A 592 14.47 -4.63 -25.20
N ALA A 593 14.87 -4.28 -26.40
CA ALA A 593 14.63 -2.95 -26.96
C ALA A 593 13.15 -2.79 -27.33
N GLU A 594 12.63 -1.56 -27.26
CA GLU A 594 11.33 -1.23 -27.85
C GLU A 594 11.52 -0.89 -29.33
N THR A 595 10.65 -1.44 -30.18
CA THR A 595 10.65 -1.22 -31.64
C THR A 595 9.50 -0.33 -32.11
N LYS A 596 8.54 0.01 -31.23
CA LYS A 596 7.46 0.94 -31.56
C LYS A 596 8.06 2.36 -31.70
N PRO A 597 7.84 3.07 -32.83
CA PRO A 597 8.34 4.43 -33.01
C PRO A 597 7.94 5.37 -31.86
N ALA A 598 8.86 6.26 -31.49
CA ALA A 598 8.74 7.20 -30.36
C ALA A 598 8.55 6.57 -28.95
N GLU A 599 8.63 5.23 -28.80
CA GLU A 599 8.55 4.58 -27.49
C GLU A 599 9.89 4.65 -26.74
N ALA A 600 10.23 5.83 -26.23
CA ALA A 600 11.47 6.09 -25.51
C ALA A 600 11.51 5.55 -24.06
N ARG A 601 10.39 4.98 -23.57
CA ARG A 601 10.26 4.42 -22.21
C ARG A 601 10.98 3.07 -22.07
N SER A 602 11.04 2.54 -20.84
CA SER A 602 11.49 1.17 -20.61
C SER A 602 10.78 0.50 -19.42
N ALA A 603 10.66 -0.83 -19.47
CA ALA A 603 10.06 -1.63 -18.41
C ALA A 603 10.97 -1.74 -17.16
N LEU A 604 12.29 -1.58 -17.34
CA LEU A 604 13.26 -1.39 -16.27
C LEU A 604 14.02 -0.08 -16.45
N THR A 605 14.26 0.60 -15.34
CA THR A 605 15.17 1.75 -15.28
C THR A 605 16.51 1.31 -14.66
N PRO A 606 17.58 2.12 -14.71
CA PRO A 606 18.81 1.81 -13.98
C PRO A 606 18.56 1.53 -12.49
N THR A 607 17.62 2.26 -11.88
CA THR A 607 17.18 2.09 -10.49
C THR A 607 16.62 0.70 -10.22
N THR A 608 15.64 0.25 -11.01
CA THR A 608 14.93 -1.01 -10.76
C THR A 608 15.66 -2.23 -11.32
N CYS A 609 16.39 -2.08 -12.43
CA CYS A 609 17.31 -3.08 -12.93
C CYS A 609 18.39 -3.39 -11.89
N LYS A 610 18.98 -2.36 -11.26
CA LYS A 610 19.90 -2.56 -10.15
C LYS A 610 19.22 -3.25 -8.96
N ALA A 611 18.01 -2.84 -8.57
CA ALA A 611 17.30 -3.49 -7.47
C ALA A 611 17.03 -4.99 -7.71
N LEU A 612 16.81 -5.41 -8.96
CA LEU A 612 16.71 -6.81 -9.36
C LEU A 612 18.07 -7.53 -9.30
N MET A 613 19.14 -6.90 -9.78
CA MET A 613 20.50 -7.45 -9.70
C MET A 613 20.98 -7.60 -8.24
N ASP A 614 20.73 -6.61 -7.38
CA ASP A 614 21.00 -6.64 -5.94
C ASP A 614 20.16 -7.72 -5.24
N ALA A 615 18.95 -8.01 -5.73
CA ALA A 615 18.11 -9.15 -5.32
C ALA A 615 18.50 -10.49 -5.99
N GLY A 616 19.63 -10.55 -6.71
CA GLY A 616 20.18 -11.75 -7.32
C GLY A 616 19.41 -12.25 -8.54
N PHE A 617 18.92 -11.36 -9.40
CA PHE A 617 18.48 -11.70 -10.76
C PHE A 617 19.62 -11.47 -11.77
N GLU A 618 19.70 -12.34 -12.77
CA GLU A 618 20.58 -12.19 -13.93
C GLU A 618 19.86 -11.31 -14.97
N VAL A 619 20.07 -9.99 -14.92
CA VAL A 619 19.43 -9.06 -15.84
C VAL A 619 20.35 -8.73 -17.01
N THR A 620 19.99 -9.20 -18.21
CA THR A 620 20.63 -8.81 -19.49
C THR A 620 19.79 -7.71 -20.13
N VAL A 621 20.43 -6.74 -20.79
CA VAL A 621 19.74 -5.61 -21.43
C VAL A 621 20.19 -5.47 -22.88
N GLU A 622 19.24 -5.31 -23.80
CA GLU A 622 19.56 -4.96 -25.18
C GLU A 622 19.94 -3.48 -25.28
N ARG A 623 20.94 -3.17 -26.09
CA ARG A 623 21.16 -1.82 -26.61
C ARG A 623 19.89 -1.37 -27.32
N SER A 624 19.56 -0.08 -27.20
CA SER A 624 18.41 0.52 -27.86
C SER A 624 18.76 1.94 -28.26
N THR A 625 18.49 2.30 -29.51
CA THR A 625 18.72 3.66 -30.03
C THR A 625 17.70 4.69 -29.52
N GLN A 626 16.51 4.27 -29.09
CA GLN A 626 15.41 5.15 -28.67
C GLN A 626 15.19 5.26 -27.15
N ARG A 627 15.77 4.38 -26.33
CA ARG A 627 15.52 4.33 -24.87
C ARG A 627 16.16 5.52 -24.14
N ILE A 628 15.39 6.22 -23.30
CA ILE A 628 15.83 7.42 -22.53
C ILE A 628 16.88 7.16 -21.43
N PHE A 629 17.27 5.90 -21.21
CA PHE A 629 18.21 5.48 -20.18
C PHE A 629 19.46 4.83 -20.78
N ASP A 630 20.62 5.38 -20.44
CA ASP A 630 21.86 4.62 -20.42
C ASP A 630 21.87 3.69 -19.20
N VAL A 631 22.06 2.40 -19.46
CA VAL A 631 22.15 1.32 -18.45
C VAL A 631 23.57 0.76 -18.30
N VAL A 632 24.56 1.25 -19.07
CA VAL A 632 25.98 0.86 -18.93
C VAL A 632 26.45 1.04 -17.48
N GLN A 633 26.00 2.10 -16.84
CA GLN A 633 26.48 2.59 -15.54
C GLN A 633 26.14 1.67 -14.35
N ILE A 634 25.22 0.72 -14.51
CA ILE A 634 24.85 -0.24 -13.46
C ILE A 634 25.51 -1.63 -13.63
N GLY A 635 26.30 -1.84 -14.70
CA GLY A 635 27.04 -3.09 -14.91
C GLY A 635 26.20 -4.27 -15.39
N ALA A 636 24.98 -4.04 -15.88
CA ALA A 636 24.18 -5.07 -16.56
C ALA A 636 24.84 -5.47 -17.91
N PRO A 637 24.92 -6.76 -18.26
CA PRO A 637 25.38 -7.20 -19.59
C PRO A 637 24.58 -6.55 -20.73
N LEU A 638 25.30 -6.01 -21.71
CA LEU A 638 24.72 -5.29 -22.85
C LEU A 638 24.94 -6.03 -24.17
N VAL A 639 23.83 -6.44 -24.78
CA VAL A 639 23.75 -7.21 -26.03
C VAL A 639 23.13 -6.39 -27.17
N GLU A 640 23.08 -6.95 -28.38
CA GLU A 640 22.57 -6.24 -29.56
C GLU A 640 21.04 -6.07 -29.57
N GLU A 641 20.56 -5.09 -30.33
CA GLU A 641 19.13 -4.76 -30.43
C GLU A 641 18.36 -5.91 -31.11
N GLY A 642 17.32 -6.46 -30.47
CA GLY A 642 16.54 -7.59 -30.98
C GLY A 642 17.20 -8.98 -30.84
N SER A 643 18.35 -9.08 -30.18
CA SER A 643 19.07 -10.36 -29.95
C SER A 643 18.25 -11.40 -29.16
N TRP A 644 17.23 -10.98 -28.40
CA TRP A 644 16.35 -11.86 -27.62
C TRP A 644 15.75 -13.02 -28.41
N VAL A 645 15.49 -12.83 -29.71
CA VAL A 645 14.89 -13.84 -30.60
C VAL A 645 15.77 -15.09 -30.74
N LYS A 646 17.10 -14.93 -30.65
CA LYS A 646 18.09 -15.98 -30.95
C LYS A 646 18.99 -16.32 -29.77
N ASP A 647 19.41 -15.29 -29.03
CA ASP A 647 20.51 -15.38 -28.07
C ASP A 647 20.03 -15.43 -26.62
N ALA A 648 18.76 -15.09 -26.34
CA ALA A 648 18.21 -15.20 -24.99
C ALA A 648 18.04 -16.68 -24.59
N PRO A 649 18.58 -17.11 -23.42
CA PRO A 649 18.33 -18.43 -22.87
C PRO A 649 16.83 -18.75 -22.80
N LYS A 650 16.44 -19.99 -23.11
CA LYS A 650 15.02 -20.41 -23.14
C LYS A 650 14.33 -20.31 -21.77
N ASP A 651 15.10 -20.22 -20.69
CA ASP A 651 14.60 -19.96 -19.33
C ASP A 651 14.51 -18.47 -18.96
N ALA A 652 14.93 -17.54 -19.82
CA ALA A 652 14.84 -16.10 -19.55
C ALA A 652 13.42 -15.54 -19.74
N TYR A 653 13.03 -14.61 -18.86
CA TYR A 653 11.84 -13.79 -19.02
C TYR A 653 12.14 -12.61 -19.97
N ILE A 654 11.50 -12.55 -21.14
CA ILE A 654 11.65 -11.44 -22.09
C ILE A 654 10.75 -10.30 -21.63
N LEU A 655 11.34 -9.24 -21.09
CA LEU A 655 10.66 -8.11 -20.50
C LEU A 655 10.74 -6.90 -21.42
N GLY A 656 9.59 -6.28 -21.69
CA GLY A 656 9.48 -5.04 -22.46
C GLY A 656 8.17 -4.30 -22.12
N LEU A 657 7.97 -3.13 -22.71
CA LEU A 657 6.72 -2.40 -22.59
C LEU A 657 5.72 -2.80 -23.66
N LYS A 658 6.00 -2.52 -24.94
CA LYS A 658 4.95 -2.53 -25.96
C LYS A 658 4.76 -3.85 -26.70
N GLU A 659 3.81 -3.81 -27.62
CA GLU A 659 3.54 -4.83 -28.62
C GLU A 659 4.83 -5.22 -29.38
N LEU A 660 4.97 -6.51 -29.72
CA LEU A 660 6.01 -6.99 -30.62
C LEU A 660 5.65 -6.63 -32.07
N PRO A 661 6.63 -6.51 -32.99
CA PRO A 661 6.34 -6.43 -34.43
C PRO A 661 5.48 -7.61 -34.89
N GLU A 662 4.61 -7.40 -35.90
CA GLU A 662 3.67 -8.41 -36.44
C GLU A 662 4.35 -9.53 -37.28
N ASP A 663 5.60 -9.87 -36.97
CA ASP A 663 6.34 -10.95 -37.61
C ASP A 663 5.68 -12.31 -37.30
N ASP A 664 5.42 -13.14 -38.33
CA ASP A 664 4.82 -14.46 -38.14
C ASP A 664 5.88 -15.53 -37.76
N PHE A 665 6.43 -15.41 -36.54
CA PHE A 665 7.27 -16.46 -35.93
C PHE A 665 6.76 -16.92 -34.55
N PRO A 666 6.93 -18.22 -34.20
CA PRO A 666 6.58 -18.77 -32.89
C PRO A 666 7.37 -18.13 -31.74
N LEU A 667 6.72 -17.84 -30.62
CA LEU A 667 7.33 -17.23 -29.44
C LEU A 667 7.54 -18.29 -28.36
N GLU A 668 8.78 -18.74 -28.21
CA GLU A 668 9.16 -19.82 -27.29
C GLU A 668 9.33 -19.36 -25.84
N HIS A 669 9.76 -18.11 -25.62
CA HIS A 669 10.05 -17.61 -24.27
C HIS A 669 8.80 -17.12 -23.52
N VAL A 670 8.95 -16.96 -22.21
CA VAL A 670 7.99 -16.26 -21.37
C VAL A 670 8.16 -14.76 -21.57
N HIS A 671 7.12 -14.10 -22.09
CA HIS A 671 7.09 -12.67 -22.35
C HIS A 671 6.33 -11.91 -21.27
N ILE A 672 6.84 -10.73 -20.89
CA ILE A 672 6.22 -9.78 -19.98
C ILE A 672 6.15 -8.44 -20.71
N SER A 673 4.99 -8.09 -21.24
CA SER A 673 4.75 -6.90 -22.07
C SER A 673 3.26 -6.56 -22.16
N PHE A 674 2.91 -5.32 -22.53
CA PHE A 674 1.57 -5.00 -23.03
C PHE A 674 1.45 -5.52 -24.47
N ALA A 675 0.81 -6.68 -24.69
CA ALA A 675 0.67 -7.25 -26.04
C ALA A 675 -0.61 -6.81 -26.75
N HIS A 676 -1.56 -6.22 -26.01
CA HIS A 676 -2.81 -5.65 -26.54
C HIS A 676 -3.60 -6.62 -27.44
N CYS A 677 -3.70 -7.90 -27.03
CA CYS A 677 -4.41 -8.95 -27.78
C CYS A 677 -5.57 -9.62 -27.01
N TYR A 678 -5.92 -9.17 -25.80
CA TYR A 678 -6.97 -9.81 -24.98
C TYR A 678 -8.37 -9.16 -25.07
N LYS A 679 -8.51 -8.03 -25.77
CA LYS A 679 -9.75 -7.25 -25.91
C LYS A 679 -10.35 -7.33 -27.33
N GLN A 680 -9.96 -8.34 -28.11
CA GLN A 680 -10.36 -8.56 -29.50
C GLN A 680 -10.01 -7.41 -30.47
N GLN A 681 -8.86 -6.76 -30.23
CA GLN A 681 -8.27 -5.78 -31.15
C GLN A 681 -8.06 -6.37 -32.56
N ALA A 682 -8.01 -5.52 -33.59
CA ALA A 682 -7.71 -5.96 -34.95
C ALA A 682 -6.41 -6.79 -34.99
N GLY A 683 -6.46 -8.00 -35.56
CA GLY A 683 -5.31 -8.91 -35.64
C GLY A 683 -5.00 -9.73 -34.38
N TRP A 684 -5.74 -9.57 -33.27
CA TRP A 684 -5.42 -10.20 -31.97
C TRP A 684 -5.13 -11.71 -32.04
N GLU A 685 -5.86 -12.45 -32.88
CA GLU A 685 -5.70 -13.88 -33.10
C GLU A 685 -4.32 -14.27 -33.63
N LYS A 686 -3.79 -13.48 -34.58
CA LYS A 686 -2.45 -13.69 -35.17
C LYS A 686 -1.35 -13.38 -34.17
N VAL A 687 -1.54 -12.34 -33.36
CA VAL A 687 -0.61 -11.95 -32.29
C VAL A 687 -0.56 -13.05 -31.22
N LEU A 688 -1.72 -13.43 -30.66
CA LEU A 688 -1.79 -14.37 -29.54
C LEU A 688 -1.39 -15.80 -29.92
N SER A 689 -1.69 -16.27 -31.13
CA SER A 689 -1.32 -17.60 -31.61
C SER A 689 0.20 -17.83 -31.77
N ARG A 690 1.05 -16.80 -31.67
CA ARG A 690 2.51 -16.96 -31.70
C ARG A 690 3.05 -17.70 -30.48
N TRP A 691 2.54 -17.45 -29.28
CA TRP A 691 3.01 -18.11 -28.05
C TRP A 691 2.70 -19.62 -27.97
N PRO A 692 1.45 -20.11 -28.19
CA PRO A 692 1.18 -21.55 -28.14
C PRO A 692 1.96 -22.33 -29.22
N ARG A 693 2.10 -21.78 -30.44
CA ARG A 693 2.96 -22.35 -31.51
C ARG A 693 4.42 -22.52 -31.09
N GLY A 694 4.92 -21.70 -30.16
CA GLY A 694 6.29 -21.78 -29.63
C GLY A 694 6.41 -22.52 -28.30
N GLY A 695 5.30 -22.86 -27.64
CA GLY A 695 5.27 -23.33 -26.26
C GLY A 695 5.58 -22.25 -25.21
N GLY A 696 5.60 -20.97 -25.59
CA GLY A 696 5.86 -19.85 -24.69
C GLY A 696 4.63 -19.42 -23.86
N THR A 697 4.76 -18.29 -23.16
CA THR A 697 3.67 -17.71 -22.35
C THR A 697 3.70 -16.19 -22.45
N LEU A 698 2.53 -15.54 -22.50
CA LEU A 698 2.40 -14.09 -22.31
C LEU A 698 1.89 -13.78 -20.89
N LEU A 699 2.62 -12.97 -20.14
CA LEU A 699 2.21 -12.41 -18.85
C LEU A 699 1.91 -10.91 -19.06
N ASP A 700 0.71 -10.62 -19.57
CA ASP A 700 0.40 -9.28 -20.10
C ASP A 700 0.32 -8.19 -19.02
N LEU A 701 1.11 -7.12 -19.22
CA LEU A 701 1.24 -5.99 -18.30
C LEU A 701 -0.06 -5.15 -18.14
N GLU A 702 -1.01 -5.23 -19.07
CA GLU A 702 -2.31 -4.55 -18.99
C GLU A 702 -3.21 -5.15 -17.90
N PHE A 703 -2.99 -6.42 -17.54
CA PHE A 703 -3.85 -7.20 -16.64
C PHE A 703 -3.19 -7.55 -15.30
N LEU A 704 -1.94 -7.13 -15.08
CA LEU A 704 -1.34 -7.18 -13.75
C LEU A 704 -2.04 -6.17 -12.83
N THR A 705 -2.60 -6.66 -11.73
CA THR A 705 -3.36 -5.85 -10.78
C THR A 705 -2.61 -5.74 -9.45
N ASP A 706 -2.24 -4.51 -9.11
CA ASP A 706 -1.65 -4.09 -7.83
C ASP A 706 -2.37 -2.85 -7.28
N ASP A 707 -2.19 -2.57 -5.99
CA ASP A 707 -2.90 -1.51 -5.25
C ASP A 707 -2.35 -0.08 -5.49
N SER A 708 -1.39 0.12 -6.41
CA SER A 708 -0.62 1.37 -6.55
C SER A 708 -0.79 2.06 -7.91
N GLY A 709 -0.55 3.37 -8.00
CA GLY A 709 -0.57 4.02 -9.31
C GLY A 709 -0.54 5.54 -9.39
N ARG A 710 0.25 6.04 -10.37
CA ARG A 710 0.38 7.43 -10.84
C ARG A 710 0.72 7.39 -12.35
N ARG A 711 0.31 8.38 -13.17
CA ARG A 711 0.80 8.71 -14.55
C ARG A 711 0.46 10.19 -14.87
N VAL A 712 1.23 10.92 -15.69
CA VAL A 712 1.17 12.41 -15.69
C VAL A 712 0.90 13.12 -17.04
N ALA A 713 1.30 12.57 -18.19
CA ALA A 713 1.61 13.40 -19.37
C ALA A 713 0.47 14.15 -20.10
N GLY A 714 -0.80 13.73 -20.01
CA GLY A 714 -1.86 14.20 -20.94
C GLY A 714 -2.16 15.71 -20.94
N SER A 715 -2.03 16.38 -19.78
CA SER A 715 -2.40 17.79 -19.63
C SER A 715 -1.46 18.77 -20.38
N ALA A 716 -0.24 18.35 -20.70
CA ALA A 716 0.78 19.23 -21.29
C ALA A 716 0.39 19.73 -22.68
N LEU A 717 0.09 18.79 -23.59
CA LEU A 717 -0.33 19.10 -24.95
C LEU A 717 -1.65 19.87 -24.98
N ALA A 718 -2.53 19.62 -24.01
CA ALA A 718 -3.81 20.29 -23.91
C ALA A 718 -3.67 21.80 -23.63
N VAL A 719 -2.78 22.16 -22.69
CA VAL A 719 -2.47 23.56 -22.37
C VAL A 719 -1.68 24.24 -23.50
N LYS A 720 -0.74 23.53 -24.13
CA LYS A 720 -0.03 24.02 -25.33
C LYS A 720 -0.99 24.34 -26.49
N ASN A 721 -1.88 23.41 -26.83
CA ASN A 721 -2.87 23.58 -27.90
C ASN A 721 -3.81 24.78 -27.65
N TRP A 722 -4.28 24.96 -26.42
CA TRP A 722 -5.11 26.11 -26.05
C TRP A 722 -4.39 27.45 -26.28
N ALA A 723 -3.12 27.54 -25.87
CA ALA A 723 -2.30 28.72 -26.12
C ALA A 723 -1.96 28.91 -27.60
N TRP A 724 -1.76 27.82 -28.35
CA TRP A 724 -1.48 27.84 -29.78
C TRP A 724 -2.66 28.40 -30.58
N GLN A 725 -3.87 27.90 -30.36
CA GLN A 725 -5.09 28.40 -31.02
C GLN A 725 -5.35 29.90 -30.74
N LEU A 726 -4.98 30.39 -29.55
CA LEU A 726 -5.10 31.81 -29.19
C LEU A 726 -4.02 32.70 -29.81
N THR A 727 -2.88 32.12 -30.22
CA THR A 727 -1.75 32.85 -30.82
C THR A 727 -1.71 32.73 -32.35
N HIS A 728 -2.31 31.68 -32.91
CA HIS A 728 -2.37 31.40 -34.35
C HIS A 728 -3.85 31.27 -34.80
N PRO A 729 -4.63 32.38 -34.77
CA PRO A 729 -6.08 32.36 -35.00
C PRO A 729 -6.49 31.99 -36.44
N GLU A 730 -5.55 31.96 -37.38
CA GLU A 730 -5.79 31.50 -38.76
C GLU A 730 -5.95 29.97 -38.88
N GLY A 731 -5.77 29.23 -37.78
CA GLY A 731 -6.10 27.80 -37.69
C GLY A 731 -4.95 26.84 -37.97
N GLU A 732 -3.71 27.29 -37.82
CA GLU A 732 -2.53 26.43 -37.92
C GLU A 732 -2.58 25.29 -36.89
N PRO A 733 -2.30 24.03 -37.27
CA PRO A 733 -2.25 22.92 -36.32
C PRO A 733 -1.10 23.11 -35.32
N LEU A 734 -1.25 22.59 -34.10
CA LEU A 734 -0.16 22.56 -33.12
C LEU A 734 1.05 21.81 -33.73
N PRO A 735 2.27 22.37 -33.71
CA PRO A 735 3.46 21.70 -34.22
C PRO A 735 3.75 20.36 -33.53
N GLY A 736 4.54 19.53 -34.20
CA GLY A 736 5.02 18.26 -33.63
C GLY A 736 5.89 18.48 -32.41
N GLU A 737 5.73 17.61 -31.41
CA GLU A 737 6.42 17.64 -30.13
C GLU A 737 7.38 16.45 -29.99
N THR A 738 8.42 16.59 -29.18
CA THR A 738 9.42 15.53 -28.94
C THR A 738 9.47 15.15 -27.46
N PRO A 739 9.81 13.88 -27.11
CA PRO A 739 9.97 13.46 -25.72
C PRO A 739 10.94 14.33 -24.92
N TYR A 740 10.51 14.74 -23.71
CA TYR A 740 11.29 15.59 -22.82
C TYR A 740 12.29 14.78 -21.99
N ALA A 741 13.48 15.35 -21.75
CA ALA A 741 14.54 14.66 -21.01
C ALA A 741 14.26 14.51 -19.49
N ASN A 742 13.41 15.40 -18.94
CA ASN A 742 12.93 15.41 -17.55
C ASN A 742 11.63 16.24 -17.42
N GLN A 743 11.01 16.21 -16.24
CA GLN A 743 9.75 16.90 -15.95
C GLN A 743 9.87 18.43 -15.91
N ASP A 744 10.98 18.98 -15.46
CA ASP A 744 11.16 20.42 -15.28
C ASP A 744 11.14 21.16 -16.64
N LEU A 745 11.81 20.61 -17.65
CA LEU A 745 11.80 21.12 -19.02
C LEU A 745 10.40 21.07 -19.66
N LEU A 746 9.60 20.05 -19.33
CA LEU A 746 8.20 19.95 -19.77
C LEU A 746 7.36 21.06 -19.12
N ILE A 747 7.50 21.26 -17.81
CA ILE A 747 6.80 22.30 -17.06
C ILE A 747 7.19 23.70 -17.56
N GLU A 748 8.47 23.94 -17.86
CA GLU A 748 8.98 25.20 -18.40
C GLU A 748 8.38 25.51 -19.79
N SER A 749 8.45 24.58 -20.73
CA SER A 749 7.90 24.77 -22.08
C SER A 749 6.36 24.93 -22.10
N VAL A 750 5.65 24.28 -21.17
CA VAL A 750 4.20 24.48 -21.01
C VAL A 750 3.90 25.82 -20.31
N LYS A 751 4.75 26.32 -19.41
CA LYS A 751 4.63 27.68 -18.83
C LYS A 751 4.79 28.77 -19.88
N GLU A 752 5.82 28.68 -20.73
CA GLU A 752 6.02 29.64 -21.84
C GLU A 752 4.80 29.71 -22.76
N SER A 753 4.24 28.55 -23.08
CA SER A 753 3.00 28.42 -23.86
C SER A 753 1.82 29.06 -23.11
N LEU A 754 1.58 28.67 -21.86
CA LEU A 754 0.49 29.17 -21.03
C LEU A 754 0.54 30.69 -20.86
N GLU A 755 1.70 31.28 -20.59
CA GLU A 755 1.86 32.74 -20.49
C GLU A 755 1.61 33.45 -21.82
N SER A 756 1.89 32.78 -22.95
CA SER A 756 1.57 33.31 -24.28
C SER A 756 0.06 33.29 -24.57
N GLY A 757 -0.65 32.21 -24.19
CA GLY A 757 -2.12 32.16 -24.24
C GLY A 757 -2.81 33.10 -23.25
N LYS A 758 -2.26 33.29 -22.04
CA LYS A 758 -2.73 34.27 -21.04
C LYS A 758 -2.64 35.70 -21.56
N LYS A 759 -1.57 36.07 -22.28
CA LYS A 759 -1.42 37.42 -22.90
C LYS A 759 -2.52 37.72 -23.91
N GLN A 760 -2.99 36.72 -24.68
CA GLN A 760 -4.03 36.91 -25.70
C GLN A 760 -5.45 36.88 -25.10
N SER A 761 -5.72 35.97 -24.17
CA SER A 761 -7.06 35.78 -23.58
C SER A 761 -7.33 36.58 -22.29
N GLY A 762 -6.30 37.18 -21.70
CA GLY A 762 -6.38 37.96 -20.45
C GLY A 762 -6.53 37.11 -19.17
N ARG A 763 -6.47 35.78 -19.26
CA ARG A 763 -6.73 34.84 -18.14
C ARG A 763 -6.09 33.46 -18.36
N PRO A 764 -5.94 32.60 -17.34
CA PRO A 764 -5.69 31.18 -17.53
C PRO A 764 -6.89 30.45 -18.19
N PRO A 765 -6.67 29.25 -18.76
CA PRO A 765 -7.76 28.35 -19.14
C PRO A 765 -8.41 27.73 -17.91
N LYS A 766 -9.71 27.44 -18.00
CA LYS A 766 -10.38 26.47 -17.12
C LYS A 766 -10.20 25.07 -17.68
N VAL A 767 -9.73 24.17 -16.84
CA VAL A 767 -9.42 22.78 -17.18
C VAL A 767 -10.39 21.87 -16.43
N LEU A 768 -11.19 21.09 -17.16
CA LEU A 768 -12.06 20.06 -16.57
C LEU A 768 -11.42 18.69 -16.76
N VAL A 769 -11.23 17.94 -15.67
CA VAL A 769 -10.63 16.61 -15.67
C VAL A 769 -11.66 15.59 -15.18
N ILE A 770 -12.10 14.66 -16.04
CA ILE A 770 -12.93 13.51 -15.65
C ILE A 770 -12.03 12.32 -15.32
N GLY A 771 -12.29 11.66 -14.19
CA GLY A 771 -11.42 10.64 -13.60
C GLY A 771 -10.32 11.24 -12.73
N ALA A 772 -10.59 12.40 -12.12
CA ALA A 772 -9.63 13.19 -11.35
C ALA A 772 -9.02 12.43 -10.15
N LEU A 773 -9.70 11.43 -9.59
CA LEU A 773 -9.18 10.62 -8.49
C LEU A 773 -8.27 9.48 -8.98
N GLY A 774 -8.31 9.15 -10.27
CA GLY A 774 -7.50 8.10 -10.91
C GLY A 774 -6.02 8.47 -11.07
N ARG A 775 -5.20 7.48 -11.47
CA ARG A 775 -3.74 7.64 -11.67
C ARG A 775 -3.39 8.82 -12.58
N CYS A 776 -4.15 8.96 -13.68
CA CYS A 776 -3.94 9.93 -14.74
C CYS A 776 -4.58 11.28 -14.43
N GLY A 777 -5.78 11.30 -13.85
CA GLY A 777 -6.46 12.53 -13.45
C GLY A 777 -5.63 13.33 -12.43
N LYS A 778 -5.10 12.65 -11.41
CA LYS A 778 -4.15 13.25 -10.44
C LYS A 778 -2.94 13.88 -11.12
N GLY A 779 -2.37 13.22 -12.13
CA GLY A 779 -1.25 13.75 -12.89
C GLY A 779 -1.61 14.96 -13.75
N ALA A 780 -2.77 14.93 -14.42
CA ALA A 780 -3.26 16.05 -15.22
C ALA A 780 -3.56 17.30 -14.35
N VAL A 781 -4.16 17.09 -13.16
CA VAL A 781 -4.40 18.12 -12.15
C VAL A 781 -3.08 18.67 -11.60
N GLN A 782 -2.12 17.80 -11.27
CA GLN A 782 -0.83 18.24 -10.73
C GLN A 782 -0.06 19.08 -11.75
N LEU A 783 0.03 18.64 -13.00
CA LEU A 783 0.68 19.43 -14.06
C LEU A 783 0.02 20.80 -14.23
N ALA A 784 -1.32 20.87 -14.23
CA ALA A 784 -2.04 22.14 -14.33
C ALA A 784 -1.68 23.12 -13.18
N LYS A 785 -1.53 22.61 -11.94
CA LYS A 785 -1.02 23.40 -10.81
C LYS A 785 0.44 23.80 -10.99
N ASP A 786 1.31 22.88 -11.40
CA ASP A 786 2.75 23.09 -11.54
C ASP A 786 3.10 24.14 -12.62
N VAL A 787 2.28 24.25 -13.67
CA VAL A 787 2.40 25.29 -14.72
C VAL A 787 1.77 26.63 -14.31
N GLY A 788 1.06 26.70 -13.18
CA GLY A 788 0.46 27.94 -12.68
C GLY A 788 -0.92 28.26 -13.25
N ILE A 789 -1.79 27.25 -13.37
CA ILE A 789 -3.24 27.43 -13.47
C ILE A 789 -3.81 27.42 -12.03
N PRO A 790 -4.65 28.40 -11.64
CA PRO A 790 -5.24 28.44 -10.30
C PRO A 790 -6.12 27.23 -10.01
N GLU A 791 -6.10 26.73 -8.77
CA GLU A 791 -6.95 25.60 -8.37
C GLU A 791 -8.45 25.89 -8.50
N SER A 792 -8.87 27.15 -8.44
CA SER A 792 -10.24 27.60 -8.74
C SER A 792 -10.68 27.40 -10.20
N ASP A 793 -9.73 27.20 -11.11
CA ASP A 793 -9.95 27.00 -12.55
C ASP A 793 -9.73 25.53 -12.96
N ILE A 794 -9.39 24.64 -12.02
CA ILE A 794 -9.22 23.20 -12.25
C ILE A 794 -10.45 22.44 -11.71
N ILE A 795 -11.40 22.14 -12.59
CA ILE A 795 -12.63 21.41 -12.29
C ILE A 795 -12.29 19.91 -12.24
N GLN A 796 -12.36 19.31 -11.05
CA GLN A 796 -12.02 17.91 -10.79
C GLN A 796 -13.29 17.09 -10.66
N TRP A 797 -13.55 16.21 -11.63
CA TRP A 797 -14.73 15.33 -11.68
C TRP A 797 -14.34 13.86 -11.66
N ASP A 798 -15.19 13.03 -11.08
CA ASP A 798 -15.06 11.59 -11.03
C ASP A 798 -16.46 10.94 -11.08
N MET A 799 -16.64 9.76 -10.49
CA MET A 799 -17.90 9.01 -10.51
C MET A 799 -19.13 9.84 -10.04
N GLU A 800 -18.96 10.68 -9.01
CA GLU A 800 -20.05 11.45 -8.40
C GLU A 800 -20.67 12.50 -9.34
N GLU A 801 -19.87 13.12 -10.21
CA GLU A 801 -20.37 14.09 -11.18
C GLU A 801 -20.83 13.43 -12.48
N THR A 802 -20.20 12.31 -12.86
CA THR A 802 -20.54 11.58 -14.10
C THR A 802 -21.75 10.65 -13.97
N LYS A 803 -22.12 10.19 -12.76
CA LYS A 803 -23.25 9.26 -12.53
C LYS A 803 -24.59 9.75 -13.09
N LYS A 804 -24.77 11.06 -13.26
CA LYS A 804 -25.98 11.69 -13.81
C LYS A 804 -26.21 11.38 -15.31
N GLY A 805 -25.20 10.86 -16.01
CA GLY A 805 -25.22 10.62 -17.45
C GLY A 805 -24.97 11.89 -18.27
N GLY A 806 -24.25 11.77 -19.38
CA GLY A 806 -24.06 12.86 -20.34
C GLY A 806 -25.24 13.01 -21.31
N PRO A 807 -25.19 13.97 -22.25
CA PRO A 807 -24.11 14.95 -22.45
C PRO A 807 -23.96 15.98 -21.32
N PHE A 808 -22.72 16.39 -21.04
CA PHE A 808 -22.38 17.30 -19.96
C PHE A 808 -22.12 18.72 -20.49
N ARG A 809 -23.03 19.65 -20.21
CA ARG A 809 -22.87 21.06 -20.64
C ARG A 809 -21.68 21.74 -19.96
N GLU A 810 -21.34 21.32 -18.75
CA GLU A 810 -20.22 21.87 -17.99
C GLU A 810 -18.86 21.64 -18.72
N ILE A 811 -18.75 20.55 -19.51
CA ILE A 811 -17.58 20.32 -20.37
C ILE A 811 -17.49 21.35 -21.50
N VAL A 812 -18.63 21.82 -22.03
CA VAL A 812 -18.70 22.65 -23.23
C VAL A 812 -18.72 24.15 -22.92
N GLU A 813 -19.38 24.54 -21.82
CA GLU A 813 -19.68 25.94 -21.46
C GLU A 813 -18.80 26.47 -20.31
N ASP A 814 -18.41 25.63 -19.34
CA ASP A 814 -17.60 26.04 -18.18
C ASP A 814 -16.08 25.84 -18.36
N ALA A 815 -15.66 24.87 -19.16
CA ALA A 815 -14.26 24.59 -19.46
C ALA A 815 -13.79 25.25 -20.78
N ASP A 816 -12.49 25.55 -20.87
CA ASP A 816 -11.82 25.84 -22.16
C ASP A 816 -11.07 24.60 -22.67
N ILE A 817 -10.59 23.77 -21.74
CA ILE A 817 -9.89 22.51 -21.96
C ILE A 817 -10.62 21.38 -21.22
N PHE A 818 -10.92 20.28 -21.91
CA PHE A 818 -11.41 19.04 -21.30
C PHE A 818 -10.34 17.94 -21.37
N ILE A 819 -10.13 17.21 -20.28
CA ILE A 819 -9.22 16.06 -20.19
C ILE A 819 -10.00 14.84 -19.69
N ASN A 820 -10.06 13.78 -20.49
CA ASN A 820 -10.66 12.51 -20.09
C ASN A 820 -9.59 11.52 -19.60
N CYS A 821 -9.75 11.03 -18.37
CA CYS A 821 -8.90 10.02 -17.75
C CYS A 821 -9.65 8.71 -17.43
N ILE A 822 -10.86 8.49 -17.98
CA ILE A 822 -11.65 7.27 -17.81
C ILE A 822 -11.87 6.57 -19.16
N TYR A 823 -11.45 5.31 -19.27
CA TYR A 823 -11.82 4.42 -20.37
C TYR A 823 -13.19 3.80 -20.11
N LEU A 824 -14.12 3.97 -21.05
CA LEU A 824 -15.47 3.37 -21.01
C LEU A 824 -15.81 2.76 -22.37
N SER A 825 -16.18 1.48 -22.39
CA SER A 825 -16.62 0.76 -23.60
C SER A 825 -18.04 0.19 -23.50
N ALA A 826 -18.75 0.47 -22.40
CA ALA A 826 -20.17 0.19 -22.24
C ALA A 826 -21.00 1.25 -22.98
N LYS A 827 -22.13 0.85 -23.56
CA LYS A 827 -23.01 1.77 -24.30
C LYS A 827 -23.76 2.70 -23.34
N ILE A 828 -23.22 3.90 -23.17
CA ILE A 828 -23.79 4.98 -22.33
C ILE A 828 -24.12 6.22 -23.18
N PRO A 829 -24.90 7.19 -22.66
CA PRO A 829 -24.95 8.53 -23.24
C PRO A 829 -23.55 9.15 -23.28
N PRO A 830 -23.14 9.78 -24.40
CA PRO A 830 -21.80 10.35 -24.54
C PRO A 830 -21.62 11.57 -23.63
N PHE A 831 -20.36 11.89 -23.30
CA PHE A 831 -19.99 13.05 -22.50
C PHE A 831 -20.20 14.36 -23.28
N VAL A 832 -19.94 14.35 -24.58
CA VAL A 832 -20.17 15.46 -25.53
C VAL A 832 -20.61 14.90 -26.89
N ASP A 833 -21.37 15.68 -27.65
CA ASP A 833 -21.88 15.33 -28.98
C ASP A 833 -22.01 16.55 -29.88
N THR A 834 -22.37 16.35 -31.15
CA THR A 834 -22.47 17.43 -32.15
C THR A 834 -23.56 18.47 -31.79
N GLU A 835 -24.60 18.09 -31.03
CA GLU A 835 -25.63 19.02 -30.59
C GLU A 835 -25.11 19.94 -29.47
N THR A 836 -24.52 19.36 -28.41
CA THR A 836 -23.92 20.13 -27.32
C THR A 836 -22.75 21.00 -27.79
N LEU A 837 -21.87 20.49 -28.65
CA LEU A 837 -20.80 21.28 -29.27
C LEU A 837 -21.31 22.44 -30.16
N SER A 838 -22.58 22.41 -30.56
CA SER A 838 -23.24 23.50 -31.27
C SER A 838 -23.85 24.57 -30.34
N SER A 839 -23.59 24.53 -29.03
CA SER A 839 -24.01 25.59 -28.10
C SER A 839 -23.39 26.95 -28.48
N PRO A 840 -24.17 28.04 -28.50
CA PRO A 840 -23.64 29.39 -28.76
C PRO A 840 -22.73 29.89 -27.62
N ASN A 841 -22.79 29.26 -26.44
CA ASN A 841 -21.99 29.62 -25.27
C ASN A 841 -20.70 28.78 -25.15
N ARG A 842 -20.37 27.96 -26.17
CA ARG A 842 -19.22 27.04 -26.08
C ARG A 842 -17.91 27.80 -25.87
N ARG A 843 -17.21 27.41 -24.81
CA ARG A 843 -15.83 27.82 -24.51
C ARG A 843 -14.81 26.71 -24.78
N LEU A 844 -15.25 25.45 -24.79
CA LEU A 844 -14.41 24.31 -25.08
C LEU A 844 -13.72 24.43 -26.44
N SER A 845 -12.39 24.36 -26.41
CA SER A 845 -11.46 24.60 -27.52
C SER A 845 -10.48 23.44 -27.74
N VAL A 846 -10.20 22.68 -26.66
CA VAL A 846 -9.32 21.51 -26.67
C VAL A 846 -9.95 20.38 -25.87
N ILE A 847 -9.98 19.19 -26.46
CA ILE A 847 -10.24 17.93 -25.78
C ILE A 847 -8.94 17.11 -25.79
N CYS A 848 -8.51 16.59 -24.66
CA CYS A 848 -7.46 15.59 -24.56
C CYS A 848 -8.03 14.31 -23.99
N ASP A 849 -8.23 13.31 -24.85
CA ASP A 849 -8.70 12.00 -24.42
C ASP A 849 -7.50 11.10 -24.13
N VAL A 850 -7.09 11.05 -22.86
CA VAL A 850 -5.98 10.20 -22.40
C VAL A 850 -6.41 8.72 -22.32
N SER A 851 -7.68 8.44 -22.56
CA SER A 851 -8.26 7.09 -22.64
C SER A 851 -8.66 6.73 -24.07
N ALA A 852 -8.14 7.46 -25.07
CA ALA A 852 -8.49 7.31 -26.47
C ALA A 852 -8.26 5.87 -26.99
N ASP A 853 -9.30 5.32 -27.58
CA ASP A 853 -9.28 4.07 -28.31
C ASP A 853 -10.22 4.23 -29.51
N THR A 854 -9.64 4.29 -30.71
CA THR A 854 -10.39 4.45 -31.97
C THR A 854 -11.06 3.15 -32.45
N THR A 855 -10.79 2.02 -31.77
CA THR A 855 -11.49 0.74 -32.00
C THR A 855 -12.72 0.57 -31.11
N ASN A 856 -12.89 1.40 -30.07
CA ASN A 856 -14.00 1.33 -29.13
C ASN A 856 -15.34 1.75 -29.77
N PRO A 857 -16.31 0.82 -29.94
CA PRO A 857 -17.58 1.11 -30.61
C PRO A 857 -18.54 1.95 -29.76
N ASN A 858 -18.24 2.17 -28.48
CA ASN A 858 -19.03 2.97 -27.54
C ASN A 858 -18.18 4.09 -26.92
N ASN A 859 -17.28 4.71 -27.70
CA ASN A 859 -16.45 5.81 -27.24
C ASN A 859 -17.31 6.95 -26.63
N PRO A 860 -17.08 7.36 -25.37
CA PRO A 860 -17.90 8.39 -24.70
C PRO A 860 -17.69 9.81 -25.26
N ILE A 861 -16.73 10.01 -26.16
CA ILE A 861 -16.44 11.30 -26.82
C ILE A 861 -16.49 11.08 -28.36
N PRO A 862 -17.67 10.80 -28.94
CA PRO A 862 -17.84 10.40 -30.36
C PRO A 862 -17.73 11.58 -31.34
N VAL A 863 -16.62 12.32 -31.27
CA VAL A 863 -16.34 13.54 -32.05
C VAL A 863 -15.03 13.45 -32.84
N TYR A 864 -14.32 12.31 -32.74
CA TYR A 864 -13.09 12.00 -33.48
C TYR A 864 -13.06 10.52 -33.87
N SER A 865 -12.24 10.19 -34.88
CA SER A 865 -12.00 8.82 -35.36
C SER A 865 -10.52 8.55 -35.68
N ILE A 866 -9.65 9.52 -35.40
CA ILE A 866 -8.20 9.47 -35.69
C ILE A 866 -7.45 9.40 -34.36
N THR A 867 -6.50 8.47 -34.24
CA THR A 867 -5.48 8.45 -33.19
C THR A 867 -4.38 9.43 -33.61
N THR A 868 -4.15 10.51 -32.85
CA THR A 868 -3.08 11.46 -33.15
C THR A 868 -1.71 10.91 -32.73
N THR A 869 -0.64 11.53 -33.22
CA THR A 869 0.76 11.12 -33.00
C THR A 869 1.60 12.32 -32.56
N PHE A 870 2.80 12.14 -32.02
CA PHE A 870 3.58 13.28 -31.52
C PHE A 870 4.03 14.27 -32.60
N ASP A 871 4.24 13.82 -33.84
CA ASP A 871 4.52 14.68 -35.01
C ASP A 871 3.28 15.47 -35.48
N LYS A 872 2.07 14.96 -35.19
CA LYS A 872 0.79 15.58 -35.52
C LYS A 872 -0.19 15.45 -34.34
N PRO A 873 0.01 16.21 -33.25
CA PRO A 873 -0.61 15.94 -31.95
C PRO A 873 -2.12 16.20 -31.89
N THR A 874 -2.67 16.96 -32.83
CA THR A 874 -4.07 17.41 -32.83
C THR A 874 -4.83 17.05 -34.10
N VAL A 875 -6.12 16.75 -33.96
CA VAL A 875 -7.09 16.64 -35.06
C VAL A 875 -8.26 17.61 -34.84
N THR A 876 -8.64 18.37 -35.86
CA THR A 876 -9.77 19.32 -35.80
C THR A 876 -11.10 18.57 -35.76
N VAL A 877 -12.02 18.99 -34.87
CA VAL A 877 -13.39 18.44 -34.82
C VAL A 877 -14.25 19.17 -35.86
N PRO A 878 -14.97 18.47 -36.75
CA PRO A 878 -15.96 19.09 -37.63
C PRO A 878 -17.13 19.62 -36.81
N LEU A 879 -17.26 20.95 -36.73
CA LEU A 879 -18.37 21.62 -36.07
C LEU A 879 -19.50 21.94 -37.07
N SER A 880 -20.73 22.06 -36.59
CA SER A 880 -21.87 22.46 -37.43
C SER A 880 -21.83 23.95 -37.75
N GLU A 881 -22.48 24.38 -38.85
CA GLU A 881 -22.65 25.81 -39.20
C GLU A 881 -23.35 26.65 -38.12
N ARG A 882 -23.97 26.01 -37.13
CA ARG A 882 -24.65 26.67 -35.99
C ARG A 882 -23.73 26.87 -34.79
N ALA A 883 -22.60 26.15 -34.73
CA ALA A 883 -21.66 26.24 -33.62
C ALA A 883 -20.97 27.60 -33.61
N GLN A 884 -20.93 28.24 -32.44
CA GLN A 884 -20.21 29.48 -32.20
C GLN A 884 -19.06 29.21 -31.21
N GLY A 885 -18.19 30.20 -30.97
CA GLY A 885 -17.01 30.04 -30.13
C GLY A 885 -15.75 29.63 -30.90
N PRO A 886 -14.66 29.23 -30.20
CA PRO A 886 -13.34 28.98 -30.80
C PRO A 886 -13.32 27.75 -31.73
N PRO A 887 -12.25 27.53 -32.53
CA PRO A 887 -12.01 26.21 -33.12
C PRO A 887 -11.98 25.11 -32.03
N LEU A 888 -12.25 23.87 -32.41
CA LEU A 888 -12.18 22.72 -31.52
C LEU A 888 -11.25 21.66 -32.11
N SER A 889 -10.36 21.13 -31.28
CA SER A 889 -9.50 20.00 -31.65
C SER A 889 -9.37 18.97 -30.53
N VAL A 890 -9.09 17.73 -30.94
CA VAL A 890 -8.85 16.57 -30.06
C VAL A 890 -7.36 16.19 -30.11
N ILE A 891 -6.83 15.83 -28.95
CA ILE A 891 -5.58 15.09 -28.76
C ILE A 891 -5.97 13.66 -28.32
N SER A 892 -5.55 12.66 -29.09
CA SER A 892 -5.97 11.25 -28.96
C SER A 892 -4.78 10.28 -29.06
N ILE A 893 -3.60 10.69 -28.60
CA ILE A 893 -2.36 9.91 -28.65
C ILE A 893 -2.42 8.75 -27.64
N ASP A 894 -2.39 7.49 -28.10
CA ASP A 894 -2.49 6.26 -27.26
C ASP A 894 -1.30 6.08 -26.29
N HIS A 895 -0.19 6.76 -26.55
CA HIS A 895 1.09 6.63 -25.85
C HIS A 895 1.59 7.94 -25.22
N LEU A 896 0.68 8.84 -24.80
CA LEU A 896 0.99 10.11 -24.11
C LEU A 896 2.13 10.05 -23.06
N PRO A 897 2.27 9.03 -22.19
CA PRO A 897 3.38 8.97 -21.22
C PRO A 897 4.79 8.93 -21.85
N SER A 898 4.92 8.60 -23.13
CA SER A 898 6.20 8.66 -23.86
C SER A 898 6.67 10.09 -24.14
N LEU A 899 5.83 11.12 -23.94
CA LEU A 899 6.26 12.53 -23.93
C LEU A 899 7.16 12.86 -22.73
N LEU A 900 7.00 12.13 -21.61
CA LEU A 900 7.83 12.24 -20.41
C LEU A 900 8.36 10.85 -20.04
N PRO A 901 9.27 10.28 -20.85
CA PRO A 901 9.55 8.85 -20.83
C PRO A 901 10.38 8.43 -19.62
N ARG A 902 11.23 9.30 -19.05
CA ARG A 902 12.07 8.99 -17.88
C ARG A 902 11.20 8.75 -16.65
N GLU A 903 10.48 9.78 -16.21
CA GLU A 903 9.63 9.74 -15.03
C GLU A 903 8.50 8.72 -15.18
N SER A 904 7.92 8.59 -16.38
CA SER A 904 6.91 7.56 -16.66
C SER A 904 7.46 6.13 -16.58
N SER A 905 8.75 5.92 -16.84
CA SER A 905 9.38 4.59 -16.70
C SER A 905 9.81 4.29 -15.28
N GLU A 906 10.40 5.25 -14.55
CA GLU A 906 10.73 5.07 -13.12
C GLU A 906 9.44 4.74 -12.35
N MET A 907 8.40 5.57 -12.52
CA MET A 907 7.10 5.41 -11.86
C MET A 907 6.37 4.11 -12.23
N PHE A 908 6.53 3.61 -13.47
CA PHE A 908 5.97 2.32 -13.88
C PHE A 908 6.78 1.15 -13.34
N SER A 909 8.11 1.23 -13.42
CA SER A 909 9.01 0.16 -13.02
C SER A 909 9.07 0.00 -11.49
N GLU A 910 8.99 1.09 -10.72
CA GLU A 910 8.84 1.06 -9.26
C GLU A 910 7.58 0.28 -8.83
N ALA A 911 6.45 0.49 -9.53
CA ALA A 911 5.20 -0.22 -9.25
C ALA A 911 5.26 -1.70 -9.69
N LEU A 912 5.97 -2.00 -10.79
CA LEU A 912 6.14 -3.35 -11.32
C LEU A 912 7.19 -4.18 -10.54
N LEU A 913 8.17 -3.54 -9.91
CA LEU A 913 9.29 -4.19 -9.21
C LEU A 913 8.87 -5.18 -8.10
N PRO A 914 7.90 -4.87 -7.21
CA PRO A 914 7.37 -5.84 -6.24
C PRO A 914 6.83 -7.13 -6.87
N SER A 915 6.29 -7.06 -8.09
CA SER A 915 5.86 -8.23 -8.85
C SER A 915 7.06 -8.95 -9.49
N LEU A 916 7.99 -8.23 -10.13
CA LEU A 916 9.18 -8.83 -10.75
C LEU A 916 10.05 -9.60 -9.74
N LEU A 917 10.19 -9.09 -8.50
CA LEU A 917 10.88 -9.79 -7.41
C LEU A 917 10.25 -11.16 -7.09
N GLN A 918 8.95 -11.36 -7.36
CA GLN A 918 8.24 -12.63 -7.17
C GLN A 918 8.43 -13.63 -8.33
N LEU A 919 9.09 -13.28 -9.45
CA LEU A 919 9.28 -14.21 -10.59
C LEU A 919 10.06 -15.48 -10.22
N LYS A 920 10.90 -15.42 -9.19
CA LYS A 920 11.60 -16.58 -8.60
C LYS A 920 10.65 -17.64 -8.01
N ASP A 921 9.39 -17.29 -7.77
CA ASP A 921 8.32 -18.19 -7.35
C ASP A 921 7.02 -17.95 -8.16
N ARG A 922 7.16 -17.68 -9.47
CA ARG A 922 6.06 -17.41 -10.43
C ARG A 922 4.82 -18.31 -10.23
N LYS A 923 5.04 -19.60 -9.93
CA LYS A 923 3.96 -20.62 -9.84
C LYS A 923 3.04 -20.44 -8.63
N ASN A 924 3.56 -19.87 -7.54
CA ASN A 924 2.80 -19.63 -6.30
C ASN A 924 2.48 -18.14 -6.10
N ALA A 925 3.28 -17.25 -6.69
CA ALA A 925 3.04 -15.81 -6.72
C ALA A 925 1.72 -15.48 -7.42
N ARG A 926 0.69 -15.11 -6.63
CA ARG A 926 -0.68 -14.83 -7.08
C ARG A 926 -0.73 -13.97 -8.35
N VAL A 927 0.04 -12.87 -8.39
CA VAL A 927 0.04 -11.91 -9.51
C VAL A 927 0.42 -12.55 -10.84
N TRP A 928 1.44 -13.42 -10.84
CA TRP A 928 1.89 -14.09 -12.06
C TRP A 928 1.01 -15.27 -12.43
N LYS A 929 0.55 -16.04 -11.44
CA LYS A 929 -0.42 -17.11 -11.69
C LYS A 929 -1.71 -16.58 -12.31
N GLN A 930 -2.25 -15.46 -11.83
CA GLN A 930 -3.47 -14.87 -12.42
C GLN A 930 -3.25 -14.38 -13.87
N ALA A 931 -2.06 -13.90 -14.22
CA ALA A 931 -1.73 -13.53 -15.59
C ALA A 931 -1.59 -14.76 -16.51
N GLU A 932 -1.02 -15.85 -16.00
CA GLU A 932 -0.87 -17.13 -16.70
C GLU A 932 -2.20 -17.88 -16.87
N ASP A 933 -3.04 -17.91 -15.84
CA ASP A 933 -4.40 -18.45 -15.90
C ASP A 933 -5.24 -17.67 -16.95
N LEU A 934 -5.10 -16.34 -17.02
CA LEU A 934 -5.75 -15.49 -18.04
C LEU A 934 -5.20 -15.73 -19.46
N PHE A 935 -3.88 -15.93 -19.62
CA PHE A 935 -3.30 -16.30 -20.92
C PHE A 935 -3.89 -17.61 -21.44
N ASN A 936 -3.99 -18.62 -20.57
CA ASN A 936 -4.54 -19.92 -20.93
C ASN A 936 -6.03 -19.84 -21.32
N ASP A 937 -6.84 -19.04 -20.62
CA ASP A 937 -8.22 -18.72 -21.01
C ASP A 937 -8.26 -18.06 -22.40
N LYS A 938 -7.42 -17.05 -22.65
CA LYS A 938 -7.41 -16.32 -23.93
C LYS A 938 -6.94 -17.20 -25.10
N VAL A 939 -5.98 -18.08 -24.89
CA VAL A 939 -5.56 -19.10 -25.88
C VAL A 939 -6.67 -20.13 -26.12
N ALA A 940 -7.43 -20.53 -25.10
CA ALA A 940 -8.58 -21.43 -25.27
C ALA A 940 -9.74 -20.81 -26.08
N ASN A 941 -9.76 -19.48 -26.24
CA ASN A 941 -10.69 -18.74 -27.10
C ASN A 941 -10.19 -18.53 -28.54
N LEU A 942 -8.96 -18.90 -28.91
CA LEU A 942 -8.48 -18.86 -30.30
C LEU A 942 -9.23 -19.89 -31.18
N PRO A 943 -9.54 -19.58 -32.46
CA PRO A 943 -10.00 -20.58 -33.42
C PRO A 943 -9.09 -21.82 -33.46
N GLU A 944 -9.71 -23.01 -33.50
CA GLU A 944 -9.01 -24.30 -33.40
C GLU A 944 -7.95 -24.51 -34.50
N SER A 945 -8.16 -23.90 -35.68
CA SER A 945 -7.25 -23.92 -36.83
C SER A 945 -5.93 -23.17 -36.64
N ILE A 946 -5.78 -22.35 -35.59
CA ILE A 946 -4.55 -21.56 -35.31
C ILE A 946 -4.05 -21.74 -33.86
N ARG A 947 -4.51 -22.78 -33.17
CA ARG A 947 -4.24 -23.02 -31.74
C ARG A 947 -2.99 -23.87 -31.48
N ALA A 948 -2.38 -24.45 -32.53
CA ALA A 948 -1.24 -25.36 -32.48
C ALA A 948 -0.12 -24.89 -33.42
#